data_AF-A0A9Q0D3G5-F1
#
_entry.id   AF-A0A9Q0D3G5-F1
#
_cell.length_a   1.000
_cell.length_b   1.000
_cell.length_c   1.000
_cell.angle_alpha   90.00
_cell.angle_beta   90.00
_cell.angle_gamma   90.00
#
_symmetry.space_group_name_H-M   'P 1'
#
loop_
_entity.id
_entity.type
_entity.pdbx_description
1 polymer ?
#
loop_
_entity_poly.entity_id
_entity_poly.type
_entity_poly.pdbx_seq_one_letter_code
_entity_poly.pdbx_strand_id
1 'polypeptide(L)'
;MGAGLSRPIPVQRGIRQGCPISGQLYSLAIEPLLCRLRSKLSGLSLPASCGLECPPTLSAYADDISIFVSSQRDVQCLQDTLSLYERASSARVNWAKSSALLLGCWREQVVPSLPGGLQWETEGLKVLGVFLGTEAFKARNWEGAKEKVCARLSKWKWLLPQMSYRGRVLVANTLVASTLWHRLMALTPPRNLVSSIQQEIVDFFWSGRHWVRAAALYLPLAEGGQGLICIQSKIASFRLRTVSRLLYDCGPSWLNFGKLLLRSVGRFGYHKQLFLLNPEELDLSGLTPFYTSVLQAWHTFKFTRATSEMPGMWVFEEPLFFNGLLRARTLQSASLRTSLREAGCTKVGHLMKAKATSLEALRRRSNTSSIRILDQVVKEVCAALPESLRAFAEDADLCEQWIEDGDYSFPSLEVTPAVGDWHEGAGQLLTLRTPHLGTFQACGKKETYNLCVKVLNLRSLAGVRESRWAEFLGPDSSPKGSWRCLYKLPVEKRTADLQWRIVHGAIATNRYRAHLDPELGEGCIFCSEVETLEHLFVQCPRLSALFVLLKSWFQGLGEEFSFILFIFGPKYSAKKKGVHTLLNFLSGAAKMAIWLTRRNRVQGVGSVALLPVLRGLLKARLRVEYTYYHLMDNIQAFSHMWAVGGCLCSVGGDGELRLHI
;
A
#
# COMPACT_ATOMS: atom_id res chain seq x y z
N MET A 1 -21.50 -5.27 -32.95
CA MET A 1 -21.85 -5.64 -34.33
C MET A 1 -21.40 -7.07 -34.57
N GLY A 2 -22.30 -7.99 -34.89
CA GLY A 2 -21.95 -9.41 -35.09
C GLY A 2 -23.08 -10.42 -34.88
N ALA A 3 -24.35 -10.05 -35.08
CA ALA A 3 -25.46 -11.00 -35.00
C ALA A 3 -26.38 -10.76 -36.20
N GLY A 4 -26.40 -11.69 -37.15
CA GLY A 4 -27.29 -11.59 -38.32
C GLY A 4 -26.99 -12.51 -39.50
N LEU A 5 -25.86 -13.24 -39.51
CA LEU A 5 -25.44 -14.06 -40.66
C LEU A 5 -25.89 -15.53 -40.61
N SER A 6 -26.53 -15.99 -39.52
CA SER A 6 -27.05 -17.36 -39.40
C SER A 6 -28.39 -17.41 -38.68
N ARG A 7 -29.16 -18.49 -38.90
CA ARG A 7 -30.31 -18.82 -38.05
C ARG A 7 -29.87 -18.97 -36.59
N PRO A 8 -30.70 -18.57 -35.60
CA PRO A 8 -30.39 -18.74 -34.18
C PRO A 8 -30.13 -20.22 -33.86
N ILE A 9 -28.98 -20.52 -33.26
CA ILE A 9 -28.63 -21.86 -32.79
C ILE A 9 -29.05 -21.97 -31.32
N PRO A 10 -30.02 -22.83 -30.96
CA PRO A 10 -30.45 -22.98 -29.58
C PRO A 10 -29.34 -23.62 -28.75
N VAL A 11 -28.91 -22.94 -27.69
CA VAL A 11 -27.97 -23.47 -26.72
C VAL A 11 -28.74 -24.34 -25.73
N GLN A 12 -28.65 -25.66 -25.89
CA GLN A 12 -29.37 -26.62 -25.03
C GLN A 12 -28.65 -26.90 -23.70
N ARG A 13 -27.32 -26.67 -23.64
CA ARG A 13 -26.49 -26.91 -22.45
C ARG A 13 -25.48 -25.80 -22.27
N GLY A 14 -25.26 -25.41 -21.01
CA GLY A 14 -24.29 -24.39 -20.62
C GLY A 14 -24.84 -22.96 -20.65
N ILE A 15 -24.09 -22.05 -20.03
CA ILE A 15 -24.41 -20.62 -19.98
C ILE A 15 -23.39 -19.87 -20.83
N ARG A 16 -23.83 -18.85 -21.54
CA ARG A 16 -22.99 -18.06 -22.44
C ARG A 16 -21.88 -17.35 -21.66
N GLN A 17 -20.63 -17.56 -22.08
CA GLN A 17 -19.48 -16.83 -21.52
C GLN A 17 -19.64 -15.32 -21.78
N GLY A 18 -19.35 -14.50 -20.76
CA GLY A 18 -19.58 -13.05 -20.79
C GLY A 18 -20.97 -12.63 -20.30
N CYS A 19 -21.88 -13.57 -20.00
CA CYS A 19 -23.13 -13.25 -19.33
C CYS A 19 -22.89 -12.87 -17.85
N PRO A 20 -23.37 -11.71 -17.36
CA PRO A 20 -23.09 -11.25 -15.99
C PRO A 20 -23.52 -12.22 -14.88
N ILE A 21 -24.60 -12.99 -15.08
CA ILE A 21 -25.14 -13.92 -14.07
C ILE A 21 -24.48 -15.31 -14.12
N SER A 22 -23.70 -15.63 -15.16
CA SER A 22 -23.16 -16.97 -15.40
C SER A 22 -22.33 -17.51 -14.23
N GLY A 23 -21.49 -16.67 -13.61
CA GLY A 23 -20.66 -17.07 -12.47
C GLY A 23 -21.48 -17.45 -11.23
N GLN A 24 -22.56 -16.74 -10.95
CA GLN A 24 -23.43 -17.03 -9.80
C GLN A 24 -24.22 -18.32 -10.02
N LEU A 25 -24.77 -18.51 -11.23
CA LEU A 25 -25.46 -19.76 -11.59
C LEU A 25 -24.52 -20.96 -11.55
N TYR A 26 -23.27 -20.79 -11.98
CA TYR A 26 -22.26 -21.84 -11.87
C TYR A 26 -21.96 -22.19 -10.39
N SER A 27 -21.80 -21.18 -9.52
CA SER A 27 -21.63 -21.42 -8.07
C SER A 27 -22.80 -22.21 -7.47
N LEU A 28 -24.04 -21.89 -7.86
CA LEU A 28 -25.22 -22.64 -7.41
C LEU A 28 -25.23 -24.08 -7.95
N ALA A 29 -24.84 -24.26 -9.22
CA ALA A 29 -24.83 -25.58 -9.85
C ALA A 29 -23.78 -26.52 -9.24
N ILE A 30 -22.64 -26.01 -8.81
CA ILE A 30 -21.54 -26.80 -8.24
C ILE A 30 -21.70 -27.06 -6.74
N GLU A 31 -22.46 -26.22 -6.02
CA GLU A 31 -22.60 -26.33 -4.55
C GLU A 31 -23.09 -27.71 -4.06
N PRO A 32 -24.04 -28.41 -4.72
CA PRO A 32 -24.44 -29.76 -4.30
C PRO A 32 -23.27 -30.76 -4.28
N LEU A 33 -22.33 -30.66 -5.23
CA LEU A 33 -21.11 -31.46 -5.23
C LEU A 33 -20.25 -31.12 -4.01
N LEU A 34 -20.04 -29.83 -3.75
CA LEU A 34 -19.22 -29.35 -2.65
C LEU A 34 -19.80 -29.75 -1.28
N CYS A 35 -21.12 -29.61 -1.07
CA CYS A 35 -21.79 -30.06 0.16
C CYS A 35 -21.61 -31.55 0.41
N ARG A 36 -21.75 -32.37 -0.64
CA ARG A 36 -21.60 -33.82 -0.51
C ARG A 36 -20.17 -34.21 -0.19
N LEU A 37 -19.18 -33.58 -0.82
CA LEU A 37 -17.77 -33.81 -0.49
C LEU A 37 -17.45 -33.37 0.95
N ARG A 38 -17.93 -32.21 1.40
CA ARG A 38 -17.71 -31.71 2.77
C ARG A 38 -18.28 -32.65 3.85
N SER A 39 -19.38 -33.34 3.57
CA SER A 39 -20.03 -34.26 4.53
C SER A 39 -19.48 -35.68 4.52
N LYS A 40 -18.79 -36.10 3.45
CA LYS A 40 -18.29 -37.49 3.30
C LYS A 40 -16.80 -37.65 3.52
N LEU A 41 -16.02 -36.60 3.27
CA LEU A 41 -14.56 -36.66 3.39
C LEU A 41 -14.12 -36.32 4.81
N SER A 42 -13.09 -37.02 5.28
CA SER A 42 -12.48 -36.71 6.57
C SER A 42 -11.62 -35.43 6.55
N GLY A 43 -11.06 -35.06 5.39
CA GLY A 43 -10.30 -33.82 5.19
C GLY A 43 -8.88 -33.86 5.76
N LEU A 44 -8.32 -32.67 5.98
CA LEU A 44 -6.94 -32.51 6.47
C LEU A 44 -6.86 -32.77 7.99
N SER A 45 -6.05 -33.75 8.40
CA SER A 45 -5.78 -34.00 9.82
C SER A 45 -4.94 -32.87 10.42
N LEU A 46 -5.47 -32.21 11.46
CA LEU A 46 -4.82 -31.10 12.15
C LEU A 46 -4.73 -31.38 13.65
N PRO A 47 -3.74 -30.79 14.34
CA PRO A 47 -3.68 -30.85 15.79
C PRO A 47 -4.99 -30.34 16.42
N ALA A 48 -5.45 -30.99 17.50
CA ALA A 48 -6.66 -30.57 18.23
C ALA A 48 -6.60 -29.11 18.70
N SER A 49 -5.40 -28.59 18.92
CA SER A 49 -5.16 -27.18 19.23
C SER A 49 -5.61 -26.21 18.13
N CYS A 50 -5.86 -26.66 16.90
CA CYS A 50 -6.33 -25.78 15.82
C CYS A 50 -7.72 -25.18 16.07
N GLY A 51 -8.51 -25.73 17.01
CA GLY A 51 -9.83 -25.20 17.40
C GLY A 51 -10.85 -25.19 16.27
N LEU A 52 -10.61 -25.96 15.20
CA LEU A 52 -11.55 -26.16 14.10
C LEU A 52 -12.48 -27.32 14.48
N GLU A 53 -13.77 -27.04 14.60
CA GLU A 53 -14.80 -28.08 14.80
C GLU A 53 -14.82 -29.08 13.64
N CYS A 54 -14.54 -28.61 12.42
CA CYS A 54 -14.46 -29.44 11.21
C CYS A 54 -13.14 -29.17 10.46
N PRO A 55 -12.33 -30.21 10.17
CA PRO A 55 -11.15 -30.06 9.32
C PRO A 55 -11.54 -29.64 7.89
N PRO A 56 -10.73 -28.82 7.19
CA PRO A 56 -11.06 -28.48 5.82
C PRO A 56 -10.90 -29.69 4.92
N THR A 57 -11.94 -29.94 4.14
CA THR A 57 -12.06 -31.06 3.21
C THR A 57 -11.78 -30.63 1.77
N LEU A 58 -12.10 -29.37 1.41
CA LEU A 58 -11.89 -28.85 0.06
C LEU A 58 -11.74 -27.32 0.02
N SER A 59 -11.19 -26.83 -1.08
CA SER A 59 -11.19 -25.42 -1.48
C SER A 59 -11.59 -25.33 -2.94
N ALA A 60 -12.55 -24.47 -3.27
CA ALA A 60 -13.08 -24.33 -4.63
C ALA A 60 -13.01 -22.88 -5.10
N TYR A 61 -12.55 -22.68 -6.33
CA TYR A 61 -12.56 -21.40 -7.03
C TYR A 61 -13.03 -21.63 -8.47
N ALA A 62 -14.32 -21.36 -8.72
CA ALA A 62 -14.98 -21.77 -9.96
C ALA A 62 -14.78 -23.29 -10.22
N ASP A 63 -14.21 -23.66 -11.37
CA ASP A 63 -13.92 -25.04 -11.76
C ASP A 63 -12.62 -25.61 -11.17
N ASP A 64 -11.74 -24.77 -10.62
CA ASP A 64 -10.54 -25.21 -9.91
C ASP A 64 -10.92 -25.66 -8.48
N ILE A 65 -10.99 -26.98 -8.26
CA ILE A 65 -11.30 -27.59 -6.95
C ILE A 65 -10.07 -28.34 -6.41
N SER A 66 -9.63 -27.95 -5.24
CA SER A 66 -8.63 -28.67 -4.44
C SER A 66 -9.32 -29.49 -3.36
N ILE A 67 -9.00 -30.78 -3.27
CA ILE A 67 -9.65 -31.73 -2.35
C ILE A 67 -8.57 -32.36 -1.46
N PHE A 68 -8.84 -32.45 -0.16
CA PHE A 68 -7.96 -33.05 0.83
C PHE A 68 -8.49 -34.43 1.20
N VAL A 69 -7.65 -35.45 1.08
CA VAL A 69 -7.95 -36.85 1.40
C VAL A 69 -6.92 -37.38 2.39
N SER A 70 -7.36 -38.19 3.37
CA SER A 70 -6.47 -38.77 4.39
C SER A 70 -6.35 -40.29 4.30
N SER A 71 -7.24 -40.95 3.55
CA SER A 71 -7.33 -42.42 3.51
C SER A 71 -7.86 -42.94 2.17
N GLN A 72 -7.69 -44.25 1.91
CA GLN A 72 -8.28 -44.89 0.74
C GLN A 72 -9.82 -44.79 0.72
N ARG A 73 -10.45 -44.76 1.90
CA ARG A 73 -11.90 -44.57 2.03
C ARG A 73 -12.35 -43.21 1.50
N ASP A 74 -11.60 -42.15 1.80
CA ASP A 74 -11.87 -40.81 1.27
C ASP A 74 -11.77 -40.79 -0.26
N VAL A 75 -10.78 -41.49 -0.82
CA VAL A 75 -10.62 -41.59 -2.27
C VAL A 75 -11.80 -42.32 -2.92
N GLN A 76 -12.30 -43.40 -2.31
CA GLN A 76 -13.49 -44.10 -2.80
C GLN A 76 -14.74 -43.19 -2.72
N CYS A 77 -14.93 -42.50 -1.59
CA CYS A 77 -16.03 -41.56 -1.41
C CYS A 77 -15.98 -40.40 -2.43
N LEU A 78 -14.78 -39.93 -2.76
CA LEU A 78 -14.56 -38.95 -3.82
C LEU A 78 -15.01 -39.50 -5.18
N GLN A 79 -14.56 -40.69 -5.57
CA GLN A 79 -14.93 -41.34 -6.83
C GLN A 79 -16.45 -41.53 -6.96
N ASP A 80 -17.10 -42.03 -5.93
CA ASP A 80 -18.55 -42.28 -5.92
C ASP A 80 -19.33 -40.96 -6.04
N THR A 81 -18.86 -39.92 -5.34
CA THR A 81 -19.47 -38.59 -5.36
C THR A 81 -19.32 -37.91 -6.71
N LEU A 82 -18.12 -37.98 -7.31
CA LEU A 82 -17.88 -37.48 -8.67
C LEU A 82 -18.74 -38.22 -9.68
N SER A 83 -18.76 -39.55 -9.65
CA SER A 83 -19.57 -40.37 -10.58
C SER A 83 -21.07 -40.07 -10.46
N LEU A 84 -21.57 -39.82 -9.25
CA LEU A 84 -22.95 -39.39 -9.05
C LEU A 84 -23.21 -38.01 -9.64
N TYR A 85 -22.32 -37.05 -9.39
CA TYR A 85 -22.48 -35.70 -9.90
C TYR A 85 -22.33 -35.63 -11.42
N GLU A 86 -21.44 -36.41 -12.03
CA GLU A 86 -21.28 -36.51 -13.48
C GLU A 86 -22.52 -37.11 -14.18
N ARG A 87 -23.29 -37.97 -13.49
CA ARG A 87 -24.57 -38.48 -13.99
C ARG A 87 -25.72 -37.48 -13.80
N ALA A 88 -25.72 -36.77 -12.67
CA ALA A 88 -26.76 -35.79 -12.33
C ALA A 88 -26.59 -34.46 -13.06
N SER A 89 -25.36 -34.13 -13.46
CA SER A 89 -24.99 -32.91 -14.18
C SER A 89 -24.50 -33.25 -15.59
N SER A 90 -24.15 -32.22 -16.37
CA SER A 90 -23.39 -32.38 -17.62
C SER A 90 -21.91 -32.08 -17.45
N ALA A 91 -21.42 -31.98 -16.21
CA ALA A 91 -20.02 -31.73 -15.91
C ALA A 91 -19.23 -33.04 -15.89
N ARG A 92 -17.94 -32.98 -16.23
CA ARG A 92 -16.98 -34.09 -16.13
C ARG A 92 -15.64 -33.60 -15.62
N VAL A 93 -14.96 -34.44 -14.85
CA VAL A 93 -13.61 -34.15 -14.39
C VAL A 93 -12.62 -34.27 -15.54
N ASN A 94 -11.71 -33.29 -15.64
CA ASN A 94 -10.60 -33.34 -16.58
C ASN A 94 -9.36 -33.93 -15.90
N TRP A 95 -9.28 -35.26 -15.84
CA TRP A 95 -8.18 -35.98 -15.19
C TRP A 95 -6.79 -35.63 -15.75
N ALA A 96 -6.70 -35.27 -17.03
CA ALA A 96 -5.44 -34.86 -17.66
C ALA A 96 -4.90 -33.50 -17.17
N LYS A 97 -5.77 -32.66 -16.59
CA LYS A 97 -5.39 -31.39 -15.96
C LYS A 97 -5.32 -31.49 -14.43
N SER A 98 -5.82 -32.58 -13.86
CA SER A 98 -5.77 -32.85 -12.43
C SER A 98 -4.37 -33.36 -12.04
N SER A 99 -3.97 -33.06 -10.81
CA SER A 99 -2.67 -33.48 -10.25
C SER A 99 -2.82 -33.63 -8.75
N ALA A 100 -1.99 -34.48 -8.15
CA ALA A 100 -2.06 -34.83 -6.74
C ALA A 100 -0.69 -34.71 -6.09
N LEU A 101 -0.65 -34.17 -4.87
CA LEU A 101 0.58 -33.96 -4.11
C LEU A 101 0.42 -34.52 -2.70
N LEU A 102 1.41 -35.27 -2.23
CA LEU A 102 1.44 -35.79 -0.87
C LEU A 102 1.79 -34.68 0.13
N LEU A 103 1.03 -34.62 1.23
CA LEU A 103 1.20 -33.63 2.30
C LEU A 103 1.49 -34.35 3.62
N GLY A 104 2.54 -33.93 4.33
CA GLY A 104 2.90 -34.49 5.64
C GLY A 104 3.80 -35.73 5.58
N CYS A 105 3.93 -36.42 6.72
CA CYS A 105 4.85 -37.55 6.87
C CYS A 105 4.14 -38.88 6.54
N TRP A 106 4.36 -39.38 5.33
CA TRP A 106 3.84 -40.68 4.86
C TRP A 106 4.87 -41.82 4.93
N ARG A 107 5.99 -41.64 5.65
CA ARG A 107 7.18 -42.51 5.59
C ARG A 107 6.96 -43.98 5.97
N GLU A 108 5.81 -44.33 6.54
CA GLU A 108 5.47 -45.70 6.96
C GLU A 108 4.00 -46.07 6.66
N GLN A 109 3.27 -45.23 5.91
CA GLN A 109 1.85 -45.42 5.64
C GLN A 109 1.61 -45.80 4.18
N VAL A 110 0.63 -46.68 3.96
CA VAL A 110 0.19 -47.04 2.60
C VAL A 110 -0.46 -45.81 1.97
N VAL A 111 0.16 -45.32 0.90
CA VAL A 111 -0.33 -44.17 0.15
C VAL A 111 -1.61 -44.57 -0.62
N PRO A 112 -2.68 -43.74 -0.61
CA PRO A 112 -3.90 -44.05 -1.34
C PRO A 112 -3.70 -44.18 -2.86
N SER A 113 -4.38 -45.15 -3.47
CA SER A 113 -4.49 -45.30 -4.92
C SER A 113 -5.47 -44.27 -5.48
N LEU A 114 -4.99 -43.42 -6.39
CA LEU A 114 -5.74 -42.31 -6.95
C LEU A 114 -6.66 -42.72 -8.12
N PRO A 115 -7.79 -41.99 -8.34
CA PRO A 115 -8.67 -42.18 -9.49
C PRO A 115 -8.07 -41.69 -10.82
N GLY A 116 -8.68 -42.11 -11.92
CA GLY A 116 -8.51 -41.46 -13.22
C GLY A 116 -7.10 -41.53 -13.80
N GLY A 117 -6.27 -42.47 -13.34
CA GLY A 117 -4.87 -42.60 -13.77
C GLY A 117 -3.93 -41.55 -13.18
N LEU A 118 -4.37 -40.81 -12.15
CA LEU A 118 -3.54 -39.82 -11.48
C LEU A 118 -2.35 -40.46 -10.77
N GLN A 119 -1.22 -39.77 -10.81
CA GLN A 119 -0.02 -40.13 -10.08
C GLN A 119 0.30 -39.06 -9.04
N TRP A 120 1.01 -39.48 -7.99
CA TRP A 120 1.51 -38.58 -6.97
C TRP A 120 2.72 -37.82 -7.49
N GLU A 121 2.59 -36.51 -7.61
CA GLU A 121 3.69 -35.63 -8.00
C GLU A 121 4.75 -35.57 -6.90
N THR A 122 6.02 -35.60 -7.30
CA THR A 122 7.17 -35.58 -6.39
C THR A 122 7.67 -34.17 -6.10
N GLU A 123 7.57 -33.25 -7.07
CA GLU A 123 8.12 -31.91 -6.94
C GLU A 123 7.14 -30.89 -6.36
N GLY A 124 5.86 -30.94 -6.77
CA GLY A 124 4.88 -29.94 -6.39
C GLY A 124 3.62 -29.86 -7.26
N LEU A 125 2.74 -28.93 -6.89
CA LEU A 125 1.43 -28.69 -7.52
C LEU A 125 1.24 -27.21 -7.86
N LYS A 126 0.58 -26.89 -8.97
CA LYS A 126 0.18 -25.52 -9.32
C LYS A 126 -1.29 -25.27 -8.98
N VAL A 127 -1.56 -24.37 -8.03
CA VAL A 127 -2.92 -24.01 -7.59
C VAL A 127 -3.13 -22.51 -7.80
N LEU A 128 -4.17 -22.12 -8.54
CA LEU A 128 -4.52 -20.71 -8.84
C LEU A 128 -3.34 -19.88 -9.36
N GLY A 129 -2.45 -20.51 -10.15
CA GLY A 129 -1.26 -19.85 -10.70
C GLY A 129 -0.07 -19.71 -9.74
N VAL A 130 -0.14 -20.32 -8.56
CA VAL A 130 0.94 -20.43 -7.56
C VAL A 130 1.47 -21.86 -7.52
N PHE A 131 2.78 -22.03 -7.65
CA PHE A 131 3.48 -23.29 -7.52
C PHE A 131 3.77 -23.58 -6.03
N LEU A 132 3.35 -24.73 -5.54
CA LEU A 132 3.50 -25.24 -4.17
C LEU A 132 4.31 -26.53 -4.20
N GLY A 133 5.07 -26.85 -3.15
CA GLY A 133 5.89 -28.07 -3.09
C GLY A 133 7.31 -27.80 -2.60
N THR A 134 8.29 -28.46 -3.23
CA THR A 134 9.72 -28.29 -2.96
C THR A 134 10.19 -26.84 -3.18
N GLU A 135 11.31 -26.44 -2.57
CA GLU A 135 11.86 -25.08 -2.76
C GLU A 135 12.20 -24.79 -4.22
N ALA A 136 12.73 -25.78 -4.95
CA ALA A 136 13.03 -25.67 -6.38
C ALA A 136 11.75 -25.42 -7.20
N PHE A 137 10.68 -26.17 -6.94
CA PHE A 137 9.41 -25.99 -7.64
C PHE A 137 8.75 -24.64 -7.30
N LYS A 138 8.84 -24.19 -6.04
CA LYS A 138 8.36 -22.87 -5.60
C LYS A 138 9.10 -21.72 -6.27
N ALA A 139 10.37 -21.89 -6.66
CA ALA A 139 11.14 -20.85 -7.35
C ALA A 139 10.50 -20.42 -8.69
N ARG A 140 9.79 -21.34 -9.36
CA ARG A 140 9.03 -21.08 -10.61
C ARG A 140 7.96 -20.00 -10.47
N ASN A 141 7.52 -19.68 -9.25
CA ASN A 141 6.62 -18.56 -9.00
C ASN A 141 7.20 -17.21 -9.43
N TRP A 142 8.52 -17.07 -9.44
CA TRP A 142 9.23 -15.83 -9.71
C TRP A 142 10.02 -15.84 -11.02
N GLU A 143 10.11 -16.99 -11.65
CA GLU A 143 10.72 -17.17 -12.97
C GLU A 143 10.02 -16.31 -14.03
N GLY A 144 10.82 -15.58 -14.82
CA GLY A 144 10.30 -14.68 -15.84
C GLY A 144 9.59 -13.43 -15.30
N ALA A 145 9.58 -13.18 -13.98
CA ALA A 145 8.81 -12.07 -13.40
C ALA A 145 9.37 -10.71 -13.82
N LYS A 146 10.70 -10.54 -13.77
CA LYS A 146 11.36 -9.29 -14.20
C LYS A 146 11.19 -9.10 -15.70
N GLU A 147 11.39 -10.15 -16.48
CA GLU A 147 11.30 -10.16 -17.94
C GLU A 147 9.89 -9.75 -18.39
N LYS A 148 8.84 -10.25 -17.73
CA LYS A 148 7.45 -9.85 -17.99
C LYS A 148 7.19 -8.38 -17.66
N VAL A 149 7.77 -7.86 -16.59
CA VAL A 149 7.70 -6.43 -16.24
C VAL A 149 8.39 -5.60 -17.31
N CYS A 150 9.64 -5.92 -17.66
CA CYS A 150 10.43 -5.22 -18.67
C CYS A 150 9.73 -5.27 -20.04
N ALA A 151 9.17 -6.42 -20.43
CA ALA A 151 8.40 -6.57 -21.65
C ALA A 151 7.15 -5.67 -21.65
N ARG A 152 6.41 -5.57 -20.53
CA ARG A 152 5.27 -4.65 -20.43
C ARG A 152 5.71 -3.19 -20.51
N LEU A 153 6.78 -2.79 -19.83
CA LEU A 153 7.32 -1.43 -19.89
C LEU A 153 7.78 -1.08 -21.32
N SER A 154 8.43 -2.03 -22.00
CA SER A 154 8.96 -1.83 -23.36
C SER A 154 7.89 -1.40 -24.37
N LYS A 155 6.66 -1.92 -24.24
CA LYS A 155 5.52 -1.57 -25.11
C LYS A 155 5.13 -0.09 -25.04
N TRP A 156 5.50 0.61 -23.98
CA TRP A 156 5.21 2.02 -23.77
C TRP A 156 6.42 2.93 -24.01
N LYS A 157 7.62 2.39 -24.25
CA LYS A 157 8.84 3.18 -24.43
C LYS A 157 8.76 4.15 -25.61
N TRP A 158 8.07 3.78 -26.70
CA TRP A 158 7.92 4.65 -27.88
C TRP A 158 7.05 5.90 -27.60
N LEU A 159 6.06 5.80 -26.71
CA LEU A 159 5.23 6.94 -26.27
C LEU A 159 5.88 7.75 -25.15
N LEU A 160 6.93 7.23 -24.52
CA LEU A 160 7.52 7.79 -23.31
C LEU A 160 7.92 9.27 -23.44
N PRO A 161 8.52 9.74 -24.56
CA PRO A 161 8.85 11.17 -24.74
C PRO A 161 7.62 12.08 -24.73
N GLN A 162 6.45 11.53 -25.08
CA GLN A 162 5.21 12.29 -25.17
C GLN A 162 4.38 12.25 -23.88
N MET A 163 4.62 11.27 -23.02
CA MET A 163 3.88 11.05 -21.79
C MET A 163 4.28 12.02 -20.68
N SER A 164 3.28 12.59 -20.02
CA SER A 164 3.49 13.30 -18.76
C SER A 164 3.92 12.34 -17.65
N TYR A 165 4.51 12.85 -16.57
CA TYR A 165 4.87 12.05 -15.39
C TYR A 165 3.66 11.34 -14.79
N ARG A 166 2.48 11.97 -14.82
CA ARG A 166 1.22 11.30 -14.44
C ARG A 166 0.85 10.14 -15.35
N GLY A 167 1.06 10.27 -16.66
CA GLY A 167 0.87 9.17 -17.59
C GLY A 167 1.84 8.02 -17.31
N ARG A 168 3.12 8.34 -17.05
CA ARG A 168 4.15 7.35 -16.72
C ARG A 168 3.82 6.59 -15.44
N VAL A 169 3.42 7.31 -14.38
CA VAL A 169 2.96 6.70 -13.11
C VAL A 169 1.72 5.84 -13.32
N LEU A 170 0.75 6.30 -14.13
CA LEU A 170 -0.45 5.53 -14.42
C LEU A 170 -0.12 4.18 -15.08
N VAL A 171 0.75 4.19 -16.10
CA VAL A 171 1.22 2.95 -16.75
C VAL A 171 1.97 2.06 -15.75
N ALA A 172 2.93 2.62 -15.02
CA ALA A 172 3.73 1.87 -14.07
C ALA A 172 2.88 1.22 -12.96
N ASN A 173 1.97 1.97 -12.35
CA ASN A 173 1.16 1.50 -11.23
C ASN A 173 0.05 0.54 -11.68
N THR A 174 -0.68 0.90 -12.73
CA THR A 174 -1.93 0.21 -13.11
C THR A 174 -1.70 -0.95 -14.06
N LEU A 175 -0.73 -0.87 -14.97
CA LEU A 175 -0.51 -1.90 -15.99
C LEU A 175 0.68 -2.81 -15.68
N VAL A 176 1.70 -2.30 -15.00
CA VAL A 176 2.95 -3.02 -14.77
C VAL A 176 2.97 -3.63 -13.37
N ALA A 177 2.98 -2.80 -12.32
CA ALA A 177 3.09 -3.25 -10.94
C ALA A 177 1.88 -4.08 -10.48
N SER A 178 0.68 -3.79 -11.02
CA SER A 178 -0.55 -4.54 -10.74
C SER A 178 -0.44 -6.04 -10.97
N THR A 179 0.41 -6.43 -11.92
CA THR A 179 0.61 -7.83 -12.32
C THR A 179 1.35 -8.65 -11.28
N LEU A 180 2.01 -7.99 -10.32
CA LEU A 180 2.76 -8.62 -9.22
C LEU A 180 1.89 -8.86 -7.98
N TRP A 181 0.75 -8.18 -7.83
CA TRP A 181 -0.04 -8.17 -6.59
C TRP A 181 -0.55 -9.54 -6.18
N HIS A 182 -1.05 -10.33 -7.15
CA HIS A 182 -1.57 -11.67 -6.85
C HIS A 182 -0.52 -12.52 -6.11
N ARG A 183 0.72 -12.55 -6.61
CA ARG A 183 1.82 -13.31 -6.00
C ARG A 183 2.32 -12.67 -4.72
N LEU A 184 2.55 -11.35 -4.71
CA LEU A 184 3.11 -10.65 -3.55
C LEU A 184 2.16 -10.63 -2.35
N MET A 185 0.85 -10.80 -2.54
CA MET A 185 -0.11 -10.95 -1.43
C MET A 185 0.07 -12.26 -0.66
N ALA A 186 0.46 -13.35 -1.32
CA ALA A 186 0.52 -14.70 -0.73
C ALA A 186 1.95 -15.24 -0.55
N LEU A 187 2.92 -14.73 -1.31
CA LEU A 187 4.29 -15.24 -1.37
C LEU A 187 5.30 -14.17 -0.97
N THR A 188 6.43 -14.62 -0.43
CA THR A 188 7.60 -13.77 -0.20
C THR A 188 8.50 -13.83 -1.43
N PRO A 189 8.84 -12.68 -2.04
CA PRO A 189 9.72 -12.64 -3.20
C PRO A 189 11.17 -12.97 -2.81
N PRO A 190 11.99 -13.50 -3.74
CA PRO A 190 13.41 -13.68 -3.53
C PRO A 190 14.12 -12.36 -3.23
N ARG A 191 15.26 -12.45 -2.54
CA ARG A 191 16.14 -11.29 -2.30
C ARG A 191 16.50 -10.64 -3.65
N ASN A 192 16.59 -9.31 -3.67
CA ASN A 192 16.95 -8.50 -4.83
C ASN A 192 15.97 -8.45 -6.02
N LEU A 193 14.99 -9.36 -6.12
CA LEU A 193 14.01 -9.30 -7.22
C LEU A 193 13.20 -8.00 -7.18
N VAL A 194 12.73 -7.63 -5.98
CA VAL A 194 11.92 -6.42 -5.77
C VAL A 194 12.71 -5.16 -6.09
N SER A 195 13.97 -5.06 -5.63
CA SER A 195 14.81 -3.88 -5.91
C SER A 195 15.13 -3.77 -7.40
N SER A 196 15.43 -4.89 -8.06
CA SER A 196 15.68 -4.93 -9.50
C SER A 196 14.47 -4.47 -10.32
N ILE A 197 13.27 -4.96 -9.98
CA ILE A 197 12.02 -4.54 -10.65
C ILE A 197 11.72 -3.06 -10.34
N GLN A 198 11.95 -2.61 -9.10
CA GLN A 198 11.73 -1.23 -8.71
C GLN A 198 12.62 -0.28 -9.51
N GLN A 199 13.87 -0.66 -9.77
CA GLN A 199 14.80 0.12 -10.58
C GLN A 199 14.28 0.32 -12.01
N GLU A 200 13.82 -0.75 -12.67
CA GLU A 200 13.23 -0.67 -14.02
C GLU A 200 12.01 0.28 -14.07
N ILE A 201 11.19 0.31 -13.01
CA ILE A 201 10.05 1.22 -12.89
C ILE A 201 10.50 2.68 -12.74
N VAL A 202 11.54 2.93 -11.94
CA VAL A 202 12.11 4.28 -11.76
C VAL A 202 12.79 4.77 -13.05
N ASP A 203 13.51 3.89 -13.74
CA ASP A 203 14.16 4.19 -15.03
C ASP A 203 13.13 4.51 -16.12
N PHE A 204 12.03 3.75 -16.16
CA PHE A 204 10.90 4.07 -17.02
C PHE A 204 10.29 5.44 -16.68
N PHE A 205 10.19 5.81 -15.40
CA PHE A 205 9.69 7.12 -15.00
C PHE A 205 10.58 8.27 -15.52
N TRP A 206 11.91 8.17 -15.42
CA TRP A 206 12.84 9.26 -15.77
C TRP A 206 13.25 9.31 -17.25
N SER A 207 13.11 8.22 -18.01
CA SER A 207 13.61 8.13 -19.40
C SER A 207 15.09 8.56 -19.54
N GLY A 208 15.94 8.17 -18.59
CA GLY A 208 17.34 8.59 -18.52
C GLY A 208 17.75 9.04 -17.12
N ARG A 209 18.25 10.27 -16.98
CA ARG A 209 18.85 10.79 -15.73
C ARG A 209 17.82 11.00 -14.62
N HIS A 210 18.14 10.54 -13.41
CA HIS A 210 17.31 10.70 -12.22
C HIS A 210 17.59 12.06 -11.57
N TRP A 211 16.58 12.93 -11.50
CA TRP A 211 16.75 14.29 -10.96
C TRP A 211 16.44 14.41 -9.47
N VAL A 212 15.49 13.59 -9.00
CA VAL A 212 15.03 13.58 -7.62
C VAL A 212 15.21 12.16 -7.09
N ARG A 213 15.56 12.05 -5.80
CA ARG A 213 15.66 10.76 -5.10
C ARG A 213 14.38 9.95 -5.34
N ALA A 214 14.53 8.67 -5.71
CA ALA A 214 13.38 7.81 -6.04
C ALA A 214 12.33 7.76 -4.91
N ALA A 215 12.78 7.77 -3.65
CA ALA A 215 11.92 7.83 -2.48
C ALA A 215 10.90 8.99 -2.50
N ALA A 216 11.30 10.15 -3.03
CA ALA A 216 10.40 11.30 -3.13
C ALA A 216 9.30 11.06 -4.18
N LEU A 217 9.58 10.32 -5.25
CA LEU A 217 8.57 9.98 -6.26
C LEU A 217 7.45 9.11 -5.69
N TYR A 218 7.76 8.29 -4.69
CA TYR A 218 6.80 7.39 -4.05
C TYR A 218 5.80 8.12 -3.17
N LEU A 219 6.15 9.31 -2.67
CA LEU A 219 5.27 10.10 -1.83
C LEU A 219 3.98 10.48 -2.57
N PRO A 220 2.87 10.71 -1.83
CA PRO A 220 1.68 11.29 -2.41
C PRO A 220 1.99 12.66 -3.04
N LEU A 221 1.28 13.00 -4.11
CA LEU A 221 1.37 14.35 -4.70
C LEU A 221 0.88 15.47 -3.79
N ALA A 222 0.18 15.16 -2.69
CA ALA A 222 -0.14 16.17 -1.67
C ALA A 222 1.11 16.64 -0.91
N GLU A 223 2.18 15.86 -0.98
CA GLU A 223 3.41 15.98 -0.21
C GLU A 223 4.63 16.07 -1.13
N GLY A 224 4.42 16.51 -2.37
CA GLY A 224 5.48 16.74 -3.34
C GLY A 224 5.95 15.51 -4.10
N GLY A 225 5.40 14.32 -3.88
CA GLY A 225 5.73 13.16 -4.72
C GLY A 225 4.93 13.07 -6.02
N GLN A 226 5.08 11.94 -6.72
CA GLN A 226 4.36 11.62 -7.95
C GLN A 226 3.38 10.45 -7.78
N GLY A 227 3.37 9.82 -6.60
CA GLY A 227 2.58 8.63 -6.33
C GLY A 227 3.07 7.41 -7.12
N LEU A 228 4.35 7.36 -7.49
CA LEU A 228 4.95 6.19 -8.11
C LEU A 228 4.93 5.03 -7.10
N ILE A 229 4.55 3.84 -7.55
CA ILE A 229 4.46 2.69 -6.67
C ILE A 229 5.84 2.29 -6.12
N CYS A 230 5.93 2.12 -4.81
CA CYS A 230 7.04 1.45 -4.15
C CYS A 230 6.62 0.02 -3.81
N ILE A 231 7.21 -0.96 -4.50
CA ILE A 231 6.83 -2.37 -4.37
C ILE A 231 7.07 -2.88 -2.95
N GLN A 232 8.19 -2.50 -2.33
CA GLN A 232 8.52 -2.90 -0.95
C GLN A 232 7.49 -2.39 0.05
N SER A 233 7.12 -1.11 -0.04
CA SER A 233 6.06 -0.53 0.80
C SER A 233 4.70 -1.14 0.51
N LYS A 234 4.45 -1.58 -0.73
CA LYS A 234 3.21 -2.29 -1.08
C LYS A 234 3.15 -3.67 -0.45
N ILE A 235 4.25 -4.43 -0.45
CA ILE A 235 4.37 -5.71 0.24
C ILE A 235 4.08 -5.53 1.74
N ALA A 236 4.74 -4.57 2.39
CA ALA A 236 4.50 -4.27 3.81
C ALA A 236 3.02 -3.94 4.08
N SER A 237 2.37 -3.16 3.21
CA SER A 237 0.94 -2.86 3.35
C SER A 237 0.04 -4.11 3.22
N PHE A 238 0.40 -5.07 2.37
CA PHE A 238 -0.32 -6.35 2.29
C PHE A 238 -0.13 -7.17 3.55
N ARG A 239 1.09 -7.19 4.10
CA ARG A 239 1.42 -7.89 5.35
C ARG A 239 0.67 -7.30 6.54
N LEU A 240 0.65 -5.97 6.69
CA LEU A 240 -0.15 -5.29 7.72
C LEU A 240 -1.64 -5.57 7.57
N ARG A 241 -2.16 -5.65 6.33
CA ARG A 241 -3.54 -6.07 6.10
C ARG A 241 -3.81 -7.50 6.54
N THR A 242 -2.84 -8.42 6.36
CA THR A 242 -2.92 -9.77 6.93
C THR A 242 -2.95 -9.72 8.45
N VAL A 243 -2.18 -8.86 9.10
CA VAL A 243 -2.22 -8.67 10.57
C VAL A 243 -3.59 -8.16 11.02
N SER A 244 -4.11 -7.11 10.37
CA SER A 244 -5.45 -6.58 10.68
C SER A 244 -6.52 -7.68 10.61
N ARG A 245 -6.45 -8.58 9.62
CA ARG A 245 -7.34 -9.74 9.52
C ARG A 245 -7.13 -10.77 10.64
N LEU A 246 -5.89 -11.04 11.03
CA LEU A 246 -5.58 -11.97 12.11
C LEU A 246 -6.05 -11.47 13.49
N LEU A 247 -6.01 -10.15 13.70
CA LEU A 247 -6.38 -9.52 14.97
C LEU A 247 -7.88 -9.29 15.08
N TYR A 248 -8.52 -8.73 14.05
CA TYR A 248 -9.86 -8.16 14.14
C TYR A 248 -10.93 -8.84 13.27
N ASP A 249 -10.56 -9.54 12.20
CA ASP A 249 -11.57 -10.16 11.33
C ASP A 249 -11.96 -11.54 11.87
N CYS A 250 -13.27 -11.78 11.99
CA CYS A 250 -13.85 -13.11 12.00
C CYS A 250 -14.21 -13.46 10.55
N GLY A 251 -13.69 -14.55 9.99
CA GLY A 251 -14.07 -14.87 8.60
C GLY A 251 -13.41 -16.10 8.01
N PRO A 252 -12.33 -15.96 7.23
CA PRO A 252 -11.89 -17.07 6.40
C PRO A 252 -11.15 -18.16 7.20
N SER A 253 -11.40 -19.42 6.85
CA SER A 253 -10.84 -20.60 7.50
C SER A 253 -9.31 -20.60 7.58
N TRP A 254 -8.61 -19.94 6.64
CA TRP A 254 -7.14 -19.80 6.67
C TRP A 254 -6.62 -19.05 7.91
N LEU A 255 -7.44 -18.22 8.57
CA LEU A 255 -7.04 -17.52 9.79
C LEU A 255 -6.67 -18.50 10.90
N ASN A 256 -7.43 -19.59 11.03
CA ASN A 256 -7.17 -20.62 12.05
C ASN A 256 -5.84 -21.33 11.78
N PHE A 257 -5.52 -21.61 10.51
CA PHE A 257 -4.20 -22.10 10.10
C PHE A 257 -3.08 -21.12 10.42
N GLY A 258 -3.30 -19.84 10.16
CA GLY A 258 -2.36 -18.79 10.51
C GLY A 258 -2.10 -18.73 12.01
N LYS A 259 -3.15 -18.79 12.84
CA LYS A 259 -3.04 -18.84 14.30
C LYS A 259 -2.25 -20.08 14.75
N LEU A 260 -2.52 -21.26 14.18
CA LEU A 260 -1.79 -22.50 14.50
C LEU A 260 -0.30 -22.39 14.18
N LEU A 261 0.05 -21.85 13.00
CA LEU A 261 1.44 -21.63 12.60
C LEU A 261 2.13 -20.64 13.54
N LEU A 262 1.43 -19.57 13.94
CA LEU A 262 1.95 -18.59 14.89
C LEU A 262 2.20 -19.20 16.28
N ARG A 263 1.37 -20.13 16.76
CA ARG A 263 1.59 -20.81 18.06
C ARG A 263 2.91 -21.58 18.17
N SER A 264 3.49 -21.97 17.03
CA SER A 264 4.80 -22.64 17.03
C SER A 264 5.95 -21.72 17.46
N VAL A 265 5.76 -20.40 17.43
CA VAL A 265 6.78 -19.39 17.73
C VAL A 265 7.16 -19.41 19.21
N GLY A 266 8.45 -19.61 19.49
CA GLY A 266 9.03 -19.52 20.84
C GLY A 266 8.44 -20.47 21.88
N ARG A 267 7.60 -21.43 21.46
CA ARG A 267 6.81 -22.35 22.33
C ARG A 267 5.96 -21.63 23.39
N PHE A 268 5.54 -20.39 23.12
CA PHE A 268 4.71 -19.62 24.06
C PHE A 268 3.23 -20.00 24.02
N GLY A 269 2.77 -20.66 22.95
CA GLY A 269 1.34 -20.90 22.72
C GLY A 269 0.57 -19.66 22.26
N TYR A 270 1.25 -18.53 22.06
CA TYR A 270 0.64 -17.28 21.61
C TYR A 270 0.28 -17.29 20.13
N HIS A 271 -0.78 -16.56 19.78
CA HIS A 271 -1.17 -16.36 18.38
C HIS A 271 -1.33 -14.85 18.11
N LYS A 272 -2.49 -14.26 18.45
CA LYS A 272 -2.70 -12.81 18.33
C LYS A 272 -1.74 -12.02 19.23
N GLN A 273 -1.39 -12.59 20.37
CA GLN A 273 -0.54 -11.97 21.39
C GLN A 273 0.90 -11.74 20.91
N LEU A 274 1.38 -12.48 19.90
CA LEU A 274 2.72 -12.27 19.34
C LEU A 274 2.90 -10.86 18.78
N PHE A 275 1.83 -10.23 18.30
CA PHE A 275 1.84 -8.87 17.79
C PHE A 275 1.94 -7.80 18.91
N LEU A 276 1.91 -8.20 20.17
CA LEU A 276 2.05 -7.33 21.33
C LEU A 276 3.46 -7.35 21.94
N LEU A 277 4.30 -8.28 21.47
CA LEU A 277 5.59 -8.55 22.05
C LEU A 277 6.70 -7.69 21.45
N ASN A 278 7.76 -7.46 22.22
CA ASN A 278 8.97 -6.83 21.74
C ASN A 278 9.70 -7.76 20.74
N PRO A 279 10.10 -7.27 19.55
CA PRO A 279 10.69 -8.09 18.50
C PRO A 279 12.05 -8.71 18.85
N GLU A 280 12.87 -8.01 19.63
CA GLU A 280 14.25 -8.41 19.93
C GLU A 280 14.32 -9.70 20.75
N GLU A 281 13.21 -10.08 21.38
CA GLU A 281 13.13 -11.19 22.32
C GLU A 281 12.37 -12.41 21.74
N LEU A 282 11.96 -12.33 20.47
CA LEU A 282 11.19 -13.35 19.75
C LEU A 282 12.09 -14.24 18.89
N ASP A 283 12.14 -15.54 19.21
CA ASP A 283 12.68 -16.54 18.30
C ASP A 283 11.67 -16.89 17.21
N LEU A 284 11.96 -16.46 15.98
CA LEU A 284 11.13 -16.71 14.80
C LEU A 284 11.51 -18.01 14.07
N SER A 285 12.39 -18.84 14.64
CA SER A 285 12.75 -20.14 14.08
C SER A 285 11.50 -21.02 13.87
N GLY A 286 11.46 -21.73 12.74
CA GLY A 286 10.33 -22.60 12.37
C GLY A 286 9.15 -21.90 11.69
N LEU A 287 9.08 -20.57 11.66
CA LEU A 287 8.05 -19.87 10.86
C LEU A 287 8.33 -19.93 9.36
N THR A 288 7.25 -20.00 8.58
CA THR A 288 7.36 -19.85 7.13
C THR A 288 7.85 -18.45 6.75
N PRO A 289 8.58 -18.30 5.62
CA PRO A 289 9.04 -16.98 5.14
C PRO A 289 7.92 -15.94 4.98
N PHE A 290 6.69 -16.39 4.75
CA PHE A 290 5.52 -15.51 4.67
C PHE A 290 5.20 -14.89 6.03
N TYR A 291 4.97 -15.70 7.07
CA TYR A 291 4.63 -15.19 8.41
C TYR A 291 5.80 -14.45 9.08
N THR A 292 7.04 -14.85 8.80
CA THR A 292 8.22 -14.04 9.19
C THR A 292 8.14 -12.64 8.58
N SER A 293 7.82 -12.53 7.28
CA SER A 293 7.65 -11.22 6.64
C SER A 293 6.43 -10.42 7.16
N VAL A 294 5.40 -11.12 7.67
CA VAL A 294 4.24 -10.49 8.33
C VAL A 294 4.67 -9.82 9.63
N LEU A 295 5.39 -10.55 10.49
CA LEU A 295 5.91 -10.02 11.74
C LEU A 295 6.95 -8.92 11.50
N GLN A 296 7.86 -9.07 10.53
CA GLN A 296 8.82 -8.01 10.19
C GLN A 296 8.14 -6.70 9.77
N ALA A 297 7.08 -6.79 8.95
CA ALA A 297 6.31 -5.61 8.56
C ALA A 297 5.58 -4.97 9.75
N TRP A 298 5.08 -5.78 10.68
CA TRP A 298 4.49 -5.31 11.93
C TRP A 298 5.49 -4.50 12.76
N HIS A 299 6.67 -5.06 13.02
CA HIS A 299 7.71 -4.42 13.84
C HIS A 299 8.37 -3.19 13.20
N THR A 300 8.02 -2.84 11.96
CA THR A 300 8.41 -1.55 11.35
C THR A 300 7.62 -0.38 11.97
N PHE A 301 6.57 -0.65 12.73
CA PHE A 301 5.72 0.33 13.39
C PHE A 301 5.63 0.06 14.90
N LYS A 302 5.29 1.10 15.65
CA LYS A 302 5.00 1.00 17.08
C LYS A 302 3.49 1.03 17.28
N PHE A 303 2.98 0.03 17.97
CA PHE A 303 1.56 -0.10 18.29
C PHE A 303 1.37 0.07 19.79
N THR A 304 0.45 0.95 20.18
CA THR A 304 0.10 1.23 21.58
C THR A 304 -1.38 1.00 21.80
N ARG A 305 -1.78 0.67 23.03
CA ARG A 305 -3.21 0.58 23.40
C ARG A 305 -3.86 1.95 23.20
N ALA A 306 -5.06 1.99 22.62
CA ALA A 306 -5.80 3.23 22.47
C ALA A 306 -6.15 3.80 23.86
N THR A 307 -6.00 5.11 24.02
CA THR A 307 -6.18 5.80 25.32
C THR A 307 -7.60 5.73 25.87
N SER A 308 -8.60 5.55 25.00
CA SER A 308 -10.03 5.47 25.35
C SER A 308 -10.59 4.04 25.37
N GLU A 309 -9.73 3.01 25.35
CA GLU A 309 -10.18 1.63 25.27
C GLU A 309 -10.82 1.16 26.58
N MET A 310 -12.04 0.62 26.50
CA MET A 310 -12.71 0.02 27.66
C MET A 310 -12.07 -1.35 28.00
N PRO A 311 -11.86 -1.65 29.29
CA PRO A 311 -11.39 -2.96 29.71
C PRO A 311 -12.36 -4.06 29.24
N GLY A 312 -11.81 -5.19 28.80
CA GLY A 312 -12.58 -6.36 28.41
C GLY A 312 -11.81 -7.64 28.71
N MET A 313 -12.41 -8.80 28.44
CA MET A 313 -11.81 -10.11 28.73
C MET A 313 -10.43 -10.33 28.07
N TRP A 314 -10.10 -9.56 27.03
CA TRP A 314 -8.76 -9.53 26.43
C TRP A 314 -7.65 -9.11 27.40
N VAL A 315 -7.96 -8.43 28.52
CA VAL A 315 -6.97 -8.04 29.54
C VAL A 315 -6.32 -9.29 30.16
N PHE A 316 -7.10 -10.35 30.39
CA PHE A 316 -6.58 -11.63 30.86
C PHE A 316 -5.73 -12.37 29.80
N GLU A 317 -5.92 -12.04 28.53
CA GLU A 317 -5.14 -12.55 27.40
C GLU A 317 -3.81 -11.80 27.18
N GLU A 318 -3.52 -10.76 27.96
CA GLU A 318 -2.25 -10.03 27.88
C GLU A 318 -1.06 -10.97 28.18
N PRO A 319 -0.07 -11.06 27.29
CA PRO A 319 1.12 -11.87 27.54
C PRO A 319 1.95 -11.29 28.69
N LEU A 320 2.42 -12.16 29.59
CA LEU A 320 3.26 -11.78 30.73
C LEU A 320 4.68 -11.40 30.32
N PHE A 321 5.20 -12.08 29.29
CA PHE A 321 6.58 -11.95 28.86
C PHE A 321 6.68 -11.00 27.68
N PHE A 322 7.73 -10.18 27.64
CA PHE A 322 8.08 -9.32 26.50
C PHE A 322 7.00 -8.32 26.06
N ASN A 323 6.02 -8.07 26.93
CA ASN A 323 4.93 -7.15 26.67
C ASN A 323 5.36 -5.74 27.07
N GLY A 324 5.30 -4.79 26.13
CA GLY A 324 5.65 -3.40 26.39
C GLY A 324 4.80 -2.73 27.48
N LEU A 325 3.59 -3.23 27.73
CA LEU A 325 2.68 -2.77 28.77
C LEU A 325 3.09 -3.26 30.17
N LEU A 326 3.58 -4.51 30.28
CA LEU A 326 3.88 -5.16 31.55
C LEU A 326 5.38 -5.15 31.82
N ARG A 327 5.88 -4.05 32.41
CA ARG A 327 7.29 -3.93 32.83
C ARG A 327 7.48 -4.35 34.29
N ALA A 328 7.46 -5.66 34.55
CA ALA A 328 7.81 -6.22 35.85
C ALA A 328 9.31 -6.56 35.92
N ARG A 329 9.99 -6.20 37.01
CA ARG A 329 11.43 -6.44 37.21
C ARG A 329 11.71 -7.93 37.42
N THR A 330 10.85 -8.58 38.19
CA THR A 330 10.89 -10.03 38.44
C THR A 330 10.87 -10.85 37.15
N LEU A 331 10.05 -10.44 36.17
CA LEU A 331 9.92 -11.12 34.87
C LEU A 331 11.11 -10.88 33.92
N GLN A 332 12.09 -10.03 34.27
CA GLN A 332 13.32 -9.92 33.48
C GLN A 332 14.20 -11.18 33.61
N SER A 333 14.12 -11.87 34.76
CA SER A 333 14.86 -13.12 35.01
C SER A 333 14.49 -14.22 34.02
N ALA A 334 15.48 -14.70 33.25
CA ALA A 334 15.28 -15.75 32.26
C ALA A 334 14.89 -17.10 32.89
N SER A 335 15.42 -17.41 34.08
CA SER A 335 15.09 -18.64 34.80
C SER A 335 13.62 -18.63 35.24
N LEU A 336 13.17 -17.54 35.85
CA LEU A 336 11.78 -17.41 36.29
C LEU A 336 10.79 -17.45 35.12
N ARG A 337 11.11 -16.80 34.00
CA ARG A 337 10.30 -16.90 32.77
C ARG A 337 10.20 -18.33 32.26
N THR A 338 11.31 -19.07 32.27
CA THR A 338 11.34 -20.47 31.84
C THR A 338 10.47 -21.34 32.75
N SER A 339 10.64 -21.21 34.07
CA SER A 339 9.83 -21.87 35.09
C SER A 339 8.33 -21.60 34.95
N LEU A 340 7.93 -20.34 34.80
CA LEU A 340 6.52 -19.97 34.62
C LEU A 340 5.95 -20.48 33.29
N ARG A 341 6.74 -20.43 32.21
CA ARG A 341 6.37 -20.98 30.91
C ARG A 341 6.16 -22.49 30.95
N GLU A 342 7.07 -23.23 31.59
CA GLU A 342 6.93 -24.69 31.78
C GLU A 342 5.72 -25.04 32.65
N ALA A 343 5.39 -24.18 33.62
CA ALA A 343 4.15 -24.29 34.38
C ALA A 343 2.89 -23.92 33.59
N GLY A 344 2.99 -23.43 32.34
CA GLY A 344 1.86 -22.95 31.53
C GLY A 344 1.35 -21.56 31.92
N CYS A 345 2.03 -20.84 32.82
CA CYS A 345 1.65 -19.49 33.23
C CYS A 345 2.29 -18.45 32.30
N THR A 346 1.62 -18.17 31.18
CA THR A 346 2.10 -17.26 30.14
C THR A 346 1.25 -15.97 29.99
N LYS A 347 0.05 -15.90 30.55
CA LYS A 347 -0.90 -14.79 30.36
C LYS A 347 -1.32 -14.21 31.72
N VAL A 348 -1.77 -12.96 31.76
CA VAL A 348 -2.29 -12.32 32.98
C VAL A 348 -3.39 -13.17 33.62
N GLY A 349 -4.31 -13.73 32.85
CA GLY A 349 -5.39 -14.60 33.33
C GLY A 349 -4.88 -15.84 34.07
N HIS A 350 -3.80 -16.48 33.61
CA HIS A 350 -3.19 -17.61 34.31
C HIS A 350 -2.67 -17.21 35.70
N LEU A 351 -2.05 -16.03 35.79
CA LEU A 351 -1.50 -15.52 37.03
C LEU A 351 -2.61 -15.11 38.00
N MET A 352 -3.66 -14.44 37.52
CA MET A 352 -4.81 -14.04 38.34
C MET A 352 -5.62 -15.25 38.82
N LYS A 353 -5.81 -16.26 37.99
CA LYS A 353 -6.46 -17.52 38.39
C LYS A 353 -5.65 -18.27 39.44
N ALA A 354 -4.32 -18.26 39.33
CA ALA A 354 -3.45 -18.82 40.35
C ALA A 354 -3.50 -18.04 41.67
N LYS A 355 -3.63 -16.70 41.62
CA LYS A 355 -3.83 -15.84 42.79
C LYS A 355 -5.15 -16.15 43.51
N ALA A 356 -6.23 -16.33 42.75
CA ALA A 356 -7.57 -16.62 43.28
C ALA A 356 -7.70 -18.04 43.86
N THR A 357 -7.05 -19.03 43.25
CA THR A 357 -7.16 -20.44 43.68
C THR A 357 -6.08 -20.85 44.69
N SER A 358 -4.81 -20.92 44.27
CA SER A 358 -3.68 -21.24 45.13
C SER A 358 -2.34 -20.93 44.46
N LEU A 359 -1.61 -19.95 44.99
CA LEU A 359 -0.25 -19.64 44.55
C LEU A 359 0.75 -20.77 44.86
N GLU A 360 0.46 -21.60 45.86
CA GLU A 360 1.31 -22.75 46.20
C GLU A 360 1.22 -23.85 45.13
N ALA A 361 0.05 -24.01 44.48
CA ALA A 361 -0.10 -24.93 43.35
C ALA A 361 0.72 -24.47 42.13
N LEU A 362 0.73 -23.16 41.85
CA LEU A 362 1.58 -22.59 40.80
C LEU A 362 3.06 -22.78 41.13
N ARG A 363 3.47 -22.53 42.39
CA ARG A 363 4.85 -22.74 42.86
C ARG A 363 5.34 -24.16 42.60
N ARG A 364 4.53 -25.17 42.91
CA ARG A 364 4.87 -26.59 42.66
C ARG A 364 5.03 -26.88 41.18
N ARG A 365 4.14 -26.33 40.33
CA ARG A 365 4.22 -26.50 38.87
C ARG A 365 5.41 -25.78 38.24
N SER A 366 5.80 -24.63 38.77
CA SER A 366 6.89 -23.81 38.25
C SER A 366 8.26 -24.12 38.88
N ASN A 367 8.32 -25.03 39.86
CA ASN A 367 9.54 -25.34 40.62
C ASN A 367 10.21 -24.08 41.23
N THR A 368 9.42 -23.09 41.63
CA THR A 368 9.97 -21.84 42.19
C THR A 368 10.35 -22.01 43.66
N SER A 369 11.50 -21.45 44.05
CA SER A 369 12.09 -21.62 45.38
C SER A 369 11.28 -20.99 46.52
N SER A 370 10.46 -19.96 46.27
CA SER A 370 9.69 -19.27 47.29
C SER A 370 8.38 -18.68 46.75
N ILE A 371 7.30 -18.80 47.52
CA ILE A 371 6.00 -18.20 47.22
C ILE A 371 6.06 -16.67 47.18
N ARG A 372 6.99 -16.06 47.94
CA ARG A 372 7.19 -14.60 47.99
C ARG A 372 7.57 -14.03 46.62
N ILE A 373 8.30 -14.80 45.81
CA ILE A 373 8.68 -14.38 44.46
C ILE A 373 7.44 -14.31 43.57
N LEU A 374 6.52 -15.28 43.68
CA LEU A 374 5.28 -15.28 42.92
C LEU A 374 4.32 -14.17 43.36
N ASP A 375 4.22 -13.92 44.67
CA ASP A 375 3.46 -12.79 45.21
C ASP A 375 4.01 -11.44 44.70
N GLN A 376 5.34 -11.30 44.65
CA GLN A 376 6.00 -10.13 44.07
C GLN A 376 5.71 -9.99 42.57
N VAL A 377 5.70 -11.09 41.80
CA VAL A 377 5.32 -11.08 40.38
C VAL A 377 3.89 -10.57 40.21
N VAL A 378 2.93 -11.09 41.00
CA VAL A 378 1.53 -10.63 40.97
C VAL A 378 1.46 -9.12 41.25
N LYS A 379 2.11 -8.65 42.31
CA LYS A 379 2.14 -7.23 42.68
C LYS A 379 2.72 -6.36 41.58
N GLU A 380 3.85 -6.76 40.99
CA GLU A 380 4.50 -6.00 39.93
C GLU A 380 3.67 -5.98 38.63
N VAL A 381 3.04 -7.10 38.27
CA VAL A 381 2.18 -7.18 37.08
C VAL A 381 0.91 -6.34 37.26
N CYS A 382 0.22 -6.43 38.41
CA CYS A 382 -0.93 -5.58 38.70
C CYS A 382 -0.52 -4.09 38.71
N ALA A 383 0.61 -3.74 39.34
CA ALA A 383 1.09 -2.36 39.40
C ALA A 383 1.47 -1.79 38.03
N ALA A 384 1.91 -2.63 37.08
CA ALA A 384 2.25 -2.20 35.72
C ALA A 384 1.01 -1.90 34.86
N LEU A 385 -0.16 -2.45 35.19
CA LEU A 385 -1.40 -2.16 34.48
C LEU A 385 -1.93 -0.75 34.80
N PRO A 386 -2.50 -0.02 33.82
CA PRO A 386 -3.31 1.17 34.07
C PRO A 386 -4.46 0.89 35.04
N GLU A 387 -4.91 1.92 35.77
CA GLU A 387 -5.90 1.79 36.85
C GLU A 387 -7.19 1.07 36.42
N SER A 388 -7.75 1.43 35.26
CA SER A 388 -8.96 0.79 34.72
C SER A 388 -8.74 -0.69 34.37
N LEU A 389 -7.59 -1.06 33.81
CA LEU A 389 -7.26 -2.45 33.47
C LEU A 389 -6.93 -3.27 34.72
N ARG A 390 -6.31 -2.65 35.73
CA ARG A 390 -5.99 -3.28 37.02
C ARG A 390 -7.26 -3.65 37.77
N ALA A 391 -8.19 -2.70 37.90
CA ALA A 391 -9.49 -2.95 38.55
C ALA A 391 -10.23 -4.11 37.88
N PHE A 392 -10.23 -4.16 36.55
CA PHE A 392 -10.83 -5.25 35.78
C PHE A 392 -10.12 -6.60 35.99
N ALA A 393 -8.78 -6.61 36.02
CA ALA A 393 -8.00 -7.84 36.20
C ALA A 393 -8.11 -8.42 37.62
N GLU A 394 -8.36 -7.58 38.63
CA GLU A 394 -8.46 -7.98 40.04
C GLU A 394 -9.87 -8.46 40.44
N ASP A 395 -10.87 -8.27 39.58
CA ASP A 395 -12.21 -8.81 39.77
C ASP A 395 -12.21 -10.35 39.67
N ALA A 396 -12.61 -10.99 40.77
CA ALA A 396 -12.60 -12.45 40.88
C ALA A 396 -13.65 -13.11 39.97
N ASP A 397 -14.84 -12.51 39.83
CA ASP A 397 -15.94 -13.07 39.04
C ASP A 397 -15.57 -13.05 37.55
N LEU A 398 -14.95 -11.95 37.09
CA LEU A 398 -14.46 -11.84 35.72
C LEU A 398 -13.32 -12.82 35.44
N CYS A 399 -12.42 -13.03 36.40
CA CYS A 399 -11.34 -14.00 36.29
C CYS A 399 -11.86 -15.45 36.20
N GLU A 400 -12.95 -15.79 36.90
CA GLU A 400 -13.56 -17.12 36.82
C GLU A 400 -14.24 -17.36 35.46
N GLN A 401 -14.87 -16.32 34.89
CA GLN A 401 -15.50 -16.38 33.57
C GLN A 401 -14.49 -16.45 32.41
N TRP A 402 -13.23 -16.10 32.66
CA TRP A 402 -12.20 -16.14 31.64
C TRP A 402 -11.82 -17.58 31.24
N ILE A 403 -11.84 -17.83 29.94
CA ILE A 403 -11.48 -19.08 29.29
C ILE A 403 -10.26 -18.82 28.42
N GLU A 404 -9.21 -19.62 28.61
CA GLU A 404 -8.00 -19.50 27.81
C GLU A 404 -8.31 -19.66 26.31
N ASP A 405 -7.80 -18.73 25.50
CA ASP A 405 -8.02 -18.70 24.05
C ASP A 405 -9.50 -18.56 23.64
N GLY A 406 -10.34 -17.99 24.52
CA GLY A 406 -11.68 -17.56 24.18
C GLY A 406 -11.70 -16.53 23.03
N ASP A 407 -12.81 -16.46 22.29
CA ASP A 407 -12.96 -15.54 21.17
C ASP A 407 -13.31 -14.12 21.66
N TYR A 408 -12.34 -13.50 22.32
CA TYR A 408 -12.46 -12.13 22.83
C TYR A 408 -12.08 -11.11 21.76
N SER A 409 -12.73 -9.95 21.81
CA SER A 409 -12.38 -8.79 20.97
C SER A 409 -10.94 -8.38 21.25
N PHE A 410 -10.13 -8.29 20.20
CA PHE A 410 -8.76 -7.82 20.33
C PHE A 410 -8.76 -6.30 20.57
N PRO A 411 -7.93 -5.75 21.48
CA PRO A 411 -7.98 -4.34 21.83
C PRO A 411 -7.67 -3.43 20.64
N SER A 412 -8.25 -2.24 20.64
CA SER A 412 -7.91 -1.18 19.68
C SER A 412 -6.46 -0.76 19.86
N LEU A 413 -5.73 -0.70 18.74
CA LEU A 413 -4.34 -0.26 18.71
C LEU A 413 -4.19 1.06 17.96
N GLU A 414 -3.49 2.02 18.54
CA GLU A 414 -3.01 3.21 17.85
C GLU A 414 -1.68 2.89 17.15
N VAL A 415 -1.51 3.38 15.93
CA VAL A 415 -0.31 3.13 15.12
C VAL A 415 0.54 4.38 15.04
N THR A 416 1.78 4.26 15.47
CA THR A 416 2.79 5.30 15.31
C THR A 416 3.98 4.78 14.52
N PRO A 417 4.58 5.60 13.65
CA PRO A 417 5.85 5.28 12.99
C PRO A 417 6.96 4.96 14.02
N ALA A 418 7.64 3.82 13.88
CA ALA A 418 8.83 3.51 14.68
C ALA A 418 10.06 4.19 14.06
N VAL A 419 10.24 5.49 14.35
CA VAL A 419 11.26 6.33 13.68
C VAL A 419 12.46 6.67 14.56
N GLY A 420 12.57 6.04 15.74
CA GLY A 420 13.63 6.29 16.71
C GLY A 420 13.69 7.77 17.09
N ASP A 421 14.89 8.33 17.10
CA ASP A 421 15.15 9.75 17.45
C ASP A 421 14.93 10.72 16.28
N TRP A 422 14.29 10.28 15.20
CA TRP A 422 13.99 11.17 14.08
C TRP A 422 12.86 12.13 14.44
N HIS A 423 13.10 13.42 14.20
CA HIS A 423 12.13 14.48 14.41
C HIS A 423 11.85 15.22 13.09
N GLU A 424 10.60 15.63 12.88
CA GLU A 424 10.22 16.41 11.70
C GLU A 424 10.80 17.82 11.80
N GLY A 425 11.78 18.12 10.94
CA GLY A 425 12.36 19.46 10.83
C GLY A 425 11.52 20.41 9.96
N ALA A 426 11.59 21.72 10.26
CA ALA A 426 11.04 22.74 9.38
C ALA A 426 11.65 22.66 7.96
N GLY A 427 10.85 22.92 6.93
CA GLY A 427 11.31 22.88 5.53
C GLY A 427 11.65 21.50 4.97
N GLN A 428 11.36 20.40 5.67
CA GLN A 428 11.59 19.04 5.18
C GLN A 428 10.40 18.52 4.33
N LEU A 429 10.74 17.76 3.28
CA LEU A 429 9.77 17.12 2.38
C LEU A 429 8.98 16.03 3.10
N LEU A 430 9.65 15.23 3.94
CA LEU A 430 9.02 14.17 4.69
C LEU A 430 8.17 14.76 5.82
N THR A 431 6.92 14.32 5.88
CA THR A 431 6.01 14.62 7.00
C THR A 431 5.33 13.34 7.46
N LEU A 432 5.30 13.09 8.77
CA LEU A 432 4.60 11.95 9.37
C LEU A 432 3.25 12.33 9.99
N ARG A 433 2.91 13.62 10.03
CA ARG A 433 1.63 14.13 10.55
C ARG A 433 0.43 13.78 9.67
N THR A 434 0.69 13.48 8.40
CA THR A 434 -0.32 13.07 7.43
C THR A 434 0.05 11.71 6.88
N PRO A 435 -0.91 10.83 6.53
CA PRO A 435 -2.28 10.88 7.02
C PRO A 435 -2.33 10.79 8.56
N HIS A 436 -3.27 11.48 9.20
CA HIS A 436 -3.57 11.25 10.60
C HIS A 436 -4.14 9.84 10.73
N LEU A 437 -3.56 9.03 11.59
CA LEU A 437 -4.00 7.65 11.83
C LEU A 437 -4.81 7.65 13.11
N GLY A 438 -6.03 7.12 13.03
CA GLY A 438 -6.78 6.74 14.22
C GLY A 438 -6.32 5.38 14.70
N THR A 439 -7.26 4.49 14.97
CA THR A 439 -6.96 3.10 15.30
C THR A 439 -6.49 2.31 14.07
N PHE A 440 -5.68 1.27 14.30
CA PHE A 440 -5.19 0.37 13.25
C PHE A 440 -6.32 -0.32 12.51
N GLN A 441 -7.38 -0.71 13.22
CA GLN A 441 -8.57 -1.34 12.66
C GLN A 441 -9.30 -0.41 11.66
N ALA A 442 -9.38 0.89 11.97
CA ALA A 442 -10.02 1.88 11.11
C ALA A 442 -9.10 2.42 9.99
N CYS A 443 -7.82 2.03 9.97
CA CYS A 443 -6.86 2.54 9.00
C CYS A 443 -7.18 2.05 7.57
N GLY A 444 -7.44 3.00 6.67
CA GLY A 444 -7.71 2.69 5.27
C GLY A 444 -6.48 2.16 4.53
N LYS A 445 -6.71 1.34 3.49
CA LYS A 445 -5.65 0.68 2.70
C LYS A 445 -4.65 1.67 2.08
N LYS A 446 -5.10 2.86 1.73
CA LYS A 446 -4.27 3.89 1.08
C LYS A 446 -3.40 4.59 2.11
N GLU A 447 -3.95 4.86 3.29
CA GLU A 447 -3.31 5.46 4.44
C GLU A 447 -2.19 4.54 4.94
N THR A 448 -2.48 3.24 5.13
CA THR A 448 -1.48 2.24 5.50
C THR A 448 -0.33 2.18 4.50
N TYR A 449 -0.64 2.18 3.19
CA TYR A 449 0.40 2.18 2.16
C TYR A 449 1.26 3.45 2.19
N ASN A 450 0.64 4.64 2.28
CA ASN A 450 1.37 5.89 2.35
C ASN A 450 2.29 5.95 3.57
N LEU A 451 1.85 5.41 4.71
CA LEU A 451 2.67 5.30 5.91
C LEU A 451 3.86 4.36 5.68
N CYS A 452 3.63 3.20 5.06
CA CYS A 452 4.71 2.28 4.66
C CYS A 452 5.72 2.93 3.72
N VAL A 453 5.28 3.79 2.80
CA VAL A 453 6.19 4.55 1.93
C VAL A 453 7.09 5.45 2.77
N LYS A 454 6.52 6.21 3.70
CA LYS A 454 7.27 7.17 4.52
C LYS A 454 8.28 6.51 5.44
N VAL A 455 7.84 5.49 6.19
CA VAL A 455 8.68 4.83 7.20
C VAL A 455 9.80 4.01 6.54
N LEU A 456 9.48 3.20 5.53
CA LEU A 456 10.49 2.36 4.88
C LEU A 456 11.50 3.16 4.05
N ASN A 457 11.17 4.39 3.67
CA ASN A 457 12.07 5.29 2.96
C ASN A 457 12.57 6.44 3.84
N LEU A 458 12.41 6.36 5.17
CA LEU A 458 12.79 7.42 6.11
C LEU A 458 14.24 7.84 5.92
N ARG A 459 15.18 6.89 5.89
CA ARG A 459 16.62 7.17 5.70
C ARG A 459 16.92 7.89 4.38
N SER A 460 16.20 7.57 3.31
CA SER A 460 16.39 8.22 2.00
C SER A 460 15.78 9.63 1.93
N LEU A 461 14.72 9.86 2.71
CA LEU A 461 13.97 11.11 2.77
C LEU A 461 14.45 12.05 3.88
N ALA A 462 15.17 11.55 4.86
CA ALA A 462 15.75 12.34 5.94
C ALA A 462 16.65 13.44 5.36
N GLY A 463 16.44 14.66 5.82
CA GLY A 463 17.17 15.85 5.34
C GLY A 463 16.82 16.29 3.91
N VAL A 464 15.89 15.63 3.21
CA VAL A 464 15.40 16.14 1.92
C VAL A 464 14.57 17.37 2.18
N ARG A 465 15.02 18.52 1.68
CA ARG A 465 14.24 19.76 1.70
C ARG A 465 13.03 19.65 0.79
N GLU A 466 11.94 20.29 1.18
CA GLU A 466 10.70 20.33 0.40
C GLU A 466 10.85 21.10 -0.92
N SER A 467 11.79 22.04 -0.97
CA SER A 467 12.06 22.88 -2.12
C SER A 467 13.49 23.43 -2.05
N ARG A 468 14.13 23.61 -3.21
CA ARG A 468 15.41 24.33 -3.30
C ARG A 468 15.25 25.85 -3.19
N TRP A 469 14.03 26.35 -3.37
CA TRP A 469 13.72 27.78 -3.38
C TRP A 469 13.71 28.44 -2.00
N ALA A 470 13.76 27.67 -0.91
CA ALA A 470 13.66 28.22 0.45
C ALA A 470 14.79 29.22 0.76
N GLU A 471 15.99 29.04 0.19
CA GLU A 471 17.10 29.98 0.38
C GLU A 471 16.84 31.32 -0.33
N PHE A 472 16.16 31.30 -1.48
CA PHE A 472 15.88 32.49 -2.27
C PHE A 472 14.60 33.22 -1.84
N LEU A 473 13.55 32.47 -1.49
CA LEU A 473 12.23 33.01 -1.15
C LEU A 473 12.05 33.30 0.35
N GLY A 474 13.06 32.98 1.16
CA GLY A 474 13.05 33.14 2.62
C GLY A 474 12.67 31.87 3.39
N PRO A 475 13.07 31.77 4.67
CA PRO A 475 12.97 30.54 5.46
C PRO A 475 11.53 30.08 5.73
N ASP A 476 10.56 30.99 5.72
CA ASP A 476 9.14 30.66 5.93
C ASP A 476 8.40 30.21 4.65
N SER A 477 9.10 30.20 3.51
CA SER A 477 8.51 29.82 2.23
C SER A 477 8.39 28.30 2.11
N SER A 478 7.16 27.80 1.95
CA SER A 478 6.88 26.36 1.86
C SER A 478 5.85 26.02 0.77
N PRO A 479 6.09 24.99 -0.06
CA PRO A 479 5.09 24.44 -0.98
C PRO A 479 4.04 23.56 -0.28
N LYS A 480 4.14 23.31 1.04
CA LYS A 480 3.13 22.53 1.78
C LYS A 480 1.74 23.17 1.62
N GLY A 481 0.77 22.33 1.25
CA GLY A 481 -0.59 22.78 0.92
C GLY A 481 -0.81 23.23 -0.53
N SER A 482 0.27 23.49 -1.29
CA SER A 482 0.20 23.89 -2.70
C SER A 482 0.52 22.77 -3.67
N TRP A 483 1.17 21.68 -3.27
CA TRP A 483 1.54 20.59 -4.19
C TRP A 483 0.40 20.04 -5.07
N ARG A 484 -0.81 19.94 -4.51
CA ARG A 484 -2.00 19.50 -5.28
C ARG A 484 -2.43 20.52 -6.33
N CYS A 485 -2.24 21.82 -6.08
CA CYS A 485 -2.69 22.87 -6.99
C CYS A 485 -1.93 22.81 -8.31
N LEU A 486 -0.64 22.46 -8.30
CA LEU A 486 0.21 22.36 -9.50
C LEU A 486 -0.39 21.50 -10.63
N TYR A 487 -1.16 20.47 -10.26
CA TYR A 487 -1.79 19.53 -11.20
C TYR A 487 -3.31 19.73 -11.35
N LYS A 488 -3.89 20.74 -10.72
CA LYS A 488 -5.31 21.02 -10.90
C LYS A 488 -5.56 21.58 -12.30
N LEU A 489 -6.61 21.07 -12.93
CA LEU A 489 -7.17 21.66 -14.14
C LEU A 489 -7.45 23.15 -13.89
N PRO A 490 -7.20 24.02 -14.88
CA PRO A 490 -6.97 23.71 -16.29
C PRO A 490 -5.49 23.55 -16.69
N VAL A 491 -4.56 23.44 -15.74
CA VAL A 491 -3.13 23.24 -16.05
C VAL A 491 -2.94 21.92 -16.81
N GLU A 492 -2.31 22.01 -17.98
CA GLU A 492 -1.95 20.83 -18.76
C GLU A 492 -0.90 19.98 -18.05
N LYS A 493 -0.96 18.65 -18.24
CA LYS A 493 -0.10 17.71 -17.51
C LYS A 493 1.39 18.01 -17.68
N ARG A 494 1.86 18.38 -18.88
CA ARG A 494 3.28 18.72 -19.10
C ARG A 494 3.68 20.04 -18.44
N THR A 495 2.76 21.00 -18.38
CA THR A 495 2.96 22.24 -17.63
C THR A 495 3.03 21.94 -16.14
N ALA A 496 2.15 21.10 -15.62
CA ALA A 496 2.20 20.64 -14.23
C ALA A 496 3.49 19.90 -13.89
N ASP A 497 3.98 19.03 -14.80
CA ASP A 497 5.28 18.36 -14.64
C ASP A 497 6.42 19.37 -14.57
N LEU A 498 6.42 20.40 -15.43
CA LEU A 498 7.38 21.50 -15.38
C LEU A 498 7.29 22.26 -14.05
N GLN A 499 6.09 22.62 -13.60
CA GLN A 499 5.90 23.29 -12.31
C GLN A 499 6.46 22.46 -11.16
N TRP A 500 6.14 21.17 -11.11
CA TRP A 500 6.65 20.24 -10.11
C TRP A 500 8.19 20.16 -10.14
N ARG A 501 8.79 20.09 -11.34
CA ARG A 501 10.25 20.09 -11.49
C ARG A 501 10.88 21.39 -11.00
N ILE A 502 10.25 22.53 -11.27
CA ILE A 502 10.71 23.84 -10.80
C ILE A 502 10.75 23.83 -9.27
N VAL A 503 9.67 23.44 -8.59
CA VAL A 503 9.63 23.43 -7.11
C VAL A 503 10.70 22.51 -6.52
N HIS A 504 10.91 21.31 -7.10
CA HIS A 504 11.97 20.38 -6.67
C HIS A 504 13.39 20.81 -7.07
N GLY A 505 13.53 21.83 -7.93
CA GLY A 505 14.81 22.21 -8.54
C GLY A 505 15.36 21.17 -9.52
N ALA A 506 14.50 20.35 -10.11
CA ALA A 506 14.82 19.30 -11.08
C ALA A 506 14.90 19.85 -12.53
N ILE A 507 15.63 20.94 -12.74
CA ILE A 507 15.76 21.64 -14.03
C ILE A 507 17.23 21.65 -14.48
N ALA A 508 17.46 21.41 -15.78
CA ALA A 508 18.78 21.42 -16.39
C ALA A 508 19.24 22.85 -16.74
N THR A 509 19.62 23.64 -15.72
CA THR A 509 20.22 24.96 -15.92
C THR A 509 21.65 24.85 -16.43
N ASN A 510 22.21 25.90 -17.04
CA ASN A 510 23.59 25.84 -17.54
C ASN A 510 24.61 25.64 -16.42
N ARG A 511 24.41 26.23 -15.24
CA ARG A 511 25.22 25.90 -14.05
C ARG A 511 25.20 24.41 -13.73
N TYR A 512 24.03 23.77 -13.73
CA TYR A 512 23.94 22.33 -13.51
C TYR A 512 24.59 21.52 -14.64
N ARG A 513 24.48 21.96 -15.89
CA ARG A 513 25.07 21.29 -17.05
C ARG A 513 26.60 21.42 -17.06
N ALA A 514 27.14 22.58 -16.68
CA ALA A 514 28.58 22.81 -16.57
C ALA A 514 29.23 21.92 -15.51
N HIS A 515 28.52 21.62 -14.41
CA HIS A 515 28.99 20.61 -13.45
C HIS A 515 29.13 19.19 -14.04
N LEU A 516 28.41 18.88 -15.12
CA LEU A 516 28.47 17.59 -15.81
C LEU A 516 29.45 17.60 -16.99
N ASP A 517 29.62 18.77 -17.61
CA ASP A 517 30.46 19.01 -18.77
C ASP A 517 30.94 20.48 -18.72
N PRO A 518 32.14 20.72 -18.16
CA PRO A 518 32.65 22.09 -17.91
C PRO A 518 32.80 22.94 -19.17
N GLU A 519 32.90 22.33 -20.36
CA GLU A 519 33.09 23.04 -21.63
C GLU A 519 31.85 23.85 -22.05
N LEU A 520 30.67 23.51 -21.53
CA LEU A 520 29.40 24.16 -21.89
C LEU A 520 29.23 25.57 -21.29
N GLY A 521 30.03 25.92 -20.27
CA GLY A 521 29.93 27.19 -19.55
C GLY A 521 28.66 27.33 -18.67
N GLU A 522 28.74 28.17 -17.65
CA GLU A 522 27.64 28.39 -16.69
C GLU A 522 26.70 29.54 -17.06
N GLY A 523 27.08 30.35 -18.06
CA GLY A 523 26.41 31.60 -18.41
C GLY A 523 24.99 31.42 -18.95
N CYS A 524 24.16 32.43 -18.73
CA CYS A 524 22.83 32.54 -19.33
C CYS A 524 22.95 32.85 -20.81
N ILE A 525 22.10 32.22 -21.63
CA ILE A 525 22.09 32.43 -23.09
C ILE A 525 21.39 33.73 -23.52
N PHE A 526 20.91 34.52 -22.55
CA PHE A 526 20.16 35.75 -22.76
C PHE A 526 20.78 36.99 -22.09
N CYS A 527 21.71 36.81 -21.14
CA CYS A 527 22.40 37.90 -20.44
C CYS A 527 23.75 37.40 -19.91
N SER A 528 24.54 38.28 -19.28
CA SER A 528 25.91 37.99 -18.81
C SER A 528 26.00 37.21 -17.49
N GLU A 529 24.87 36.93 -16.84
CA GLU A 529 24.82 36.29 -15.52
C GLU A 529 24.91 34.76 -15.60
N VAL A 530 25.26 34.12 -14.48
CA VAL A 530 25.23 32.65 -14.35
C VAL A 530 23.79 32.14 -14.35
N GLU A 531 23.50 31.09 -15.15
CA GLU A 531 22.17 30.50 -15.22
C GLU A 531 21.93 29.53 -14.06
N THR A 532 21.50 30.07 -12.92
CA THR A 532 20.92 29.31 -11.80
C THR A 532 19.41 29.07 -12.00
N LEU A 533 18.79 28.31 -11.09
CA LEU A 533 17.35 28.05 -11.13
C LEU A 533 16.55 29.35 -10.88
N GLU A 534 16.99 30.12 -9.90
CA GLU A 534 16.46 31.42 -9.50
C GLU A 534 16.64 32.44 -10.62
N HIS A 535 17.83 32.45 -11.26
CA HIS A 535 18.08 33.29 -12.42
C HIS A 535 17.11 32.97 -13.55
N LEU A 536 16.99 31.69 -13.91
CA LEU A 536 16.20 31.25 -15.06
C LEU A 536 14.71 31.61 -14.93
N PHE A 537 14.12 31.51 -13.75
CA PHE A 537 12.68 31.71 -13.56
C PHE A 537 12.29 33.02 -12.86
N VAL A 538 13.22 33.75 -12.24
CA VAL A 538 12.92 34.95 -11.45
C VAL A 538 13.82 36.14 -11.79
N GLN A 539 15.15 35.97 -11.77
CA GLN A 539 16.06 37.13 -11.76
C GLN A 539 16.52 37.60 -13.16
N CYS A 540 16.36 36.79 -14.20
CA CYS A 540 16.84 37.16 -15.53
C CYS A 540 16.17 38.46 -16.04
N PRO A 541 16.95 39.47 -16.49
CA PRO A 541 16.39 40.78 -16.90
C PRO A 541 15.30 40.70 -17.98
N ARG A 542 15.35 39.67 -18.83
CA ARG A 542 14.33 39.43 -19.88
C ARG A 542 12.93 39.15 -19.34
N LEU A 543 12.80 38.83 -18.06
CA LEU A 543 11.53 38.49 -17.41
C LEU A 543 10.80 39.72 -16.86
N SER A 544 11.42 40.91 -16.87
CA SER A 544 10.86 42.14 -16.32
C SER A 544 9.45 42.45 -16.86
N ALA A 545 9.28 42.50 -18.18
CA ALA A 545 8.00 42.76 -18.82
C ALA A 545 6.95 41.65 -18.55
N LEU A 546 7.39 40.40 -18.39
CA LEU A 546 6.51 39.30 -17.98
C LEU A 546 5.96 39.54 -16.56
N PHE A 547 6.81 39.92 -15.61
CA PHE A 547 6.36 40.13 -14.24
C PHE A 547 5.50 41.39 -14.08
N VAL A 548 5.71 42.44 -14.88
CA VAL A 548 4.78 43.58 -14.94
C VAL A 548 3.38 43.11 -15.38
N LEU A 549 3.32 42.28 -16.43
CA LEU A 549 2.05 41.72 -16.92
C LEU A 549 1.39 40.80 -15.89
N LEU A 550 2.14 39.88 -15.27
CA LEU A 550 1.61 38.99 -14.24
C LEU A 550 1.09 39.75 -13.01
N LYS A 551 1.81 40.80 -12.56
CA LYS A 551 1.36 41.66 -11.46
C LYS A 551 0.01 42.31 -11.78
N SER A 552 -0.15 42.84 -12.99
CA SER A 552 -1.42 43.41 -13.46
C SER A 552 -2.55 42.38 -13.46
N TRP A 553 -2.32 41.16 -13.97
CA TRP A 553 -3.35 40.12 -13.97
C TRP A 553 -3.70 39.62 -12.58
N PHE A 554 -2.72 39.48 -11.68
CA PHE A 554 -2.97 39.05 -10.30
C PHE A 554 -3.81 40.09 -9.56
N GLN A 555 -3.45 41.36 -9.70
CA GLN A 555 -4.20 42.48 -9.13
C GLN A 555 -5.64 42.53 -9.67
N GLY A 556 -5.84 42.33 -10.98
CA GLY A 556 -7.17 42.24 -11.60
C GLY A 556 -8.01 41.05 -11.10
N LEU A 557 -7.38 40.00 -10.59
CA LEU A 557 -8.02 38.84 -9.95
C LEU A 557 -8.18 39.00 -8.43
N GLY A 558 -7.80 40.15 -7.86
CA GLY A 558 -7.91 40.44 -6.43
C GLY A 558 -6.86 39.77 -5.55
N GLU A 559 -5.69 39.45 -6.10
CA GLU A 559 -4.59 38.80 -5.37
C GLU A 559 -3.28 39.57 -5.57
N GLU A 560 -2.46 39.64 -4.53
CA GLU A 560 -1.14 40.26 -4.61
C GLU A 560 -0.13 39.30 -5.22
N PHE A 561 0.64 39.78 -6.19
CA PHE A 561 1.71 38.98 -6.78
C PHE A 561 2.87 38.81 -5.80
N SER A 562 3.30 37.57 -5.60
CA SER A 562 4.56 37.24 -4.94
C SER A 562 5.29 36.13 -5.68
N PHE A 563 6.61 36.07 -5.55
CA PHE A 563 7.38 34.97 -6.12
C PHE A 563 7.07 33.63 -5.44
N ILE A 564 6.62 33.63 -4.18
CA ILE A 564 6.13 32.42 -3.50
C ILE A 564 4.89 31.87 -4.22
N LEU A 565 3.90 32.75 -4.48
CA LEU A 565 2.69 32.38 -5.19
C LEU A 565 2.99 31.95 -6.64
N PHE A 566 3.90 32.65 -7.32
CA PHE A 566 4.35 32.27 -8.66
C PHE A 566 5.02 30.89 -8.66
N ILE A 567 6.00 30.62 -7.80
CA ILE A 567 6.79 29.37 -7.82
C ILE A 567 6.00 28.18 -7.27
N PHE A 568 5.41 28.28 -6.07
CA PHE A 568 4.73 27.17 -5.40
C PHE A 568 3.25 27.03 -5.78
N GLY A 569 2.64 28.10 -6.30
CA GLY A 569 1.21 28.15 -6.56
C GLY A 569 0.39 28.42 -5.29
N PRO A 570 -0.90 28.74 -5.45
CA PRO A 570 -1.78 29.09 -4.34
C PRO A 570 -2.07 27.90 -3.44
N LYS A 571 -2.13 28.15 -2.13
CA LYS A 571 -2.68 27.20 -1.17
C LYS A 571 -4.16 27.00 -1.44
N TYR A 572 -4.70 25.82 -1.11
CA TYR A 572 -6.11 25.54 -1.33
C TYR A 572 -7.01 26.48 -0.52
N SER A 573 -7.98 27.10 -1.19
CA SER A 573 -9.07 27.87 -0.57
C SER A 573 -10.38 27.50 -1.24
N ALA A 574 -11.36 27.07 -0.44
CA ALA A 574 -12.70 26.79 -0.95
C ALA A 574 -13.40 28.07 -1.44
N LYS A 575 -13.24 29.18 -0.68
CA LYS A 575 -13.82 30.49 -1.00
C LYS A 575 -13.27 31.09 -2.28
N LYS A 576 -11.96 30.95 -2.53
CA LYS A 576 -11.26 31.55 -3.68
C LYS A 576 -10.90 30.54 -4.78
N LYS A 577 -11.68 29.46 -4.92
CA LYS A 577 -11.36 28.34 -5.82
C LYS A 577 -11.15 28.78 -7.28
N GLY A 578 -12.04 29.61 -7.83
CA GLY A 578 -11.95 30.09 -9.22
C GLY A 578 -10.68 30.91 -9.47
N VAL A 579 -10.45 31.93 -8.63
CA VAL A 579 -9.26 32.79 -8.66
C VAL A 579 -7.97 31.96 -8.55
N HIS A 580 -7.84 31.11 -7.52
CA HIS A 580 -6.64 30.30 -7.32
C HIS A 580 -6.37 29.34 -8.49
N THR A 581 -7.43 28.85 -9.14
CA THR A 581 -7.31 27.98 -10.31
C THR A 581 -6.71 28.75 -11.50
N LEU A 582 -7.18 29.98 -11.76
CA LEU A 582 -6.63 30.83 -12.81
C LEU A 582 -5.22 31.31 -12.52
N LEU A 583 -4.91 31.71 -11.29
CA LEU A 583 -3.56 32.12 -10.91
C LEU A 583 -2.53 31.01 -11.13
N ASN A 584 -2.89 29.78 -10.76
CA ASN A 584 -2.05 28.61 -11.00
C ASN A 584 -1.89 28.30 -12.50
N PHE A 585 -2.95 28.49 -13.29
CA PHE A 585 -2.89 28.38 -14.74
C PHE A 585 -1.97 29.43 -15.38
N LEU A 586 -2.12 30.70 -15.01
CA LEU A 586 -1.29 31.81 -15.51
C LEU A 586 0.18 31.61 -15.13
N SER A 587 0.44 31.24 -13.88
CA SER A 587 1.80 30.94 -13.41
C SER A 587 2.40 29.76 -14.18
N GLY A 588 1.62 28.71 -14.43
CA GLY A 588 2.04 27.57 -15.23
C GLY A 588 2.35 27.94 -16.68
N ALA A 589 1.47 28.71 -17.32
CA ALA A 589 1.66 29.18 -18.70
C ALA A 589 2.89 30.09 -18.84
N ALA A 590 3.11 30.99 -17.88
CA ALA A 590 4.29 31.84 -17.82
C ALA A 590 5.58 31.03 -17.67
N LYS A 591 5.64 30.08 -16.72
CA LYS A 591 6.78 29.16 -16.56
C LYS A 591 7.05 28.35 -17.83
N MET A 592 5.99 27.89 -18.50
CA MET A 592 6.11 27.18 -19.77
C MET A 592 6.66 28.08 -20.87
N ALA A 593 6.21 29.34 -20.99
CA ALA A 593 6.74 30.29 -21.96
C ALA A 593 8.23 30.60 -21.72
N ILE A 594 8.65 30.76 -20.45
CA ILE A 594 10.07 30.89 -20.08
C ILE A 594 10.86 29.68 -20.58
N TRP A 595 10.39 28.47 -20.28
CA TRP A 595 11.06 27.24 -20.67
C TRP A 595 11.13 27.05 -22.20
N LEU A 596 10.02 27.29 -22.91
CA LEU A 596 9.94 27.14 -24.35
C LEU A 596 10.87 28.12 -25.07
N THR A 597 10.87 29.39 -24.68
CA THR A 597 11.76 30.37 -25.33
C THR A 597 13.23 30.10 -25.05
N ARG A 598 13.59 29.61 -23.86
CA ARG A 598 14.95 29.11 -23.59
C ARG A 598 15.30 27.93 -24.48
N ARG A 599 14.44 26.92 -24.53
CA ARG A 599 14.65 25.72 -25.37
C ARG A 599 14.82 26.10 -26.84
N ASN A 600 13.97 26.98 -27.35
CA ASN A 600 14.00 27.47 -28.72
C ASN A 600 15.32 28.18 -29.03
N ARG A 601 15.82 29.02 -28.10
CA ARG A 601 17.13 29.68 -28.23
C ARG A 601 18.28 28.67 -28.29
N VAL A 602 18.26 27.63 -27.44
CA VAL A 602 19.28 26.57 -27.44
C VAL A 602 19.25 25.74 -28.73
N GLN A 603 18.06 25.47 -29.26
CA GLN A 603 17.89 24.67 -30.47
C GLN A 603 18.04 25.47 -31.77
N GLY A 604 18.07 26.81 -31.68
CA GLY A 604 18.03 27.68 -32.86
C GLY A 604 16.71 27.64 -33.63
N VAL A 605 15.63 27.12 -33.03
CA VAL A 605 14.33 26.90 -33.70
C VAL A 605 13.18 27.49 -32.89
N GLY A 606 12.30 28.25 -33.55
CA GLY A 606 11.10 28.83 -32.96
C GLY A 606 11.34 30.19 -32.28
N SER A 607 10.25 30.81 -31.80
CA SER A 607 10.32 32.15 -31.22
C SER A 607 11.01 32.17 -29.86
N VAL A 608 11.83 33.19 -29.63
CA VAL A 608 12.47 33.50 -28.34
C VAL A 608 11.80 34.68 -27.62
N ALA A 609 10.80 35.30 -28.25
CA ALA A 609 10.04 36.41 -27.69
C ALA A 609 9.03 35.90 -26.64
N LEU A 610 9.27 36.25 -25.38
CA LEU A 610 8.56 35.69 -24.22
C LEU A 610 7.06 36.02 -24.20
N LEU A 611 6.70 37.30 -24.34
CA LEU A 611 5.30 37.74 -24.27
C LEU A 611 4.45 37.20 -25.43
N PRO A 612 4.91 37.22 -26.71
CA PRO A 612 4.18 36.59 -27.80
C PRO A 612 3.93 35.10 -27.58
N VAL A 613 4.92 34.34 -27.09
CA VAL A 613 4.76 32.91 -26.78
C VAL A 613 3.73 32.71 -25.68
N LEU A 614 3.80 33.48 -24.58
CA LEU A 614 2.81 33.40 -23.49
C LEU A 614 1.39 33.71 -23.99
N ARG A 615 1.21 34.84 -24.69
CA ARG A 615 -0.09 35.23 -25.26
C ARG A 615 -0.62 34.16 -26.21
N GLY A 616 0.24 33.57 -27.05
CA GLY A 616 -0.13 32.45 -27.92
C GLY A 616 -0.65 31.24 -27.16
N LEU A 617 0.05 30.81 -26.11
CA LEU A 617 -0.38 29.69 -25.25
C LEU A 617 -1.75 29.96 -24.60
N LEU A 618 -1.95 31.16 -24.06
CA LEU A 618 -3.20 31.56 -23.40
C LEU A 618 -4.37 31.64 -24.40
N LYS A 619 -4.17 32.32 -25.54
CA LYS A 619 -5.20 32.45 -26.60
C LYS A 619 -5.61 31.09 -27.15
N ALA A 620 -4.64 30.22 -27.43
CA ALA A 620 -4.93 28.87 -27.91
C ALA A 620 -5.75 28.08 -26.88
N ARG A 621 -5.38 28.12 -25.60
CA ARG A 621 -6.11 27.40 -24.56
C ARG A 621 -7.52 27.92 -24.37
N LEU A 622 -7.69 29.24 -24.25
CA LEU A 622 -9.00 29.87 -24.06
C LEU A 622 -9.96 29.56 -25.20
N ARG A 623 -9.48 29.58 -26.45
CA ARG A 623 -10.29 29.20 -27.63
C ARG A 623 -10.75 27.75 -27.55
N VAL A 624 -9.84 26.81 -27.26
CA VAL A 624 -10.19 25.37 -27.15
C VAL A 624 -11.22 25.13 -26.05
N GLU A 625 -11.03 25.74 -24.88
CA GLU A 625 -11.94 25.62 -23.75
C GLU A 625 -13.30 26.22 -24.06
N TYR A 626 -13.33 27.43 -24.60
CA TYR A 626 -14.58 28.08 -25.00
C TYR A 626 -15.34 27.24 -26.03
N THR A 627 -14.67 26.74 -27.08
CA THR A 627 -15.30 25.87 -28.08
C THR A 627 -15.87 24.59 -27.42
N TYR A 628 -15.12 23.96 -26.51
CA TYR A 628 -15.61 22.79 -25.79
C TYR A 628 -16.85 23.11 -24.95
N TYR A 629 -16.82 24.16 -24.13
CA TYR A 629 -17.95 24.54 -23.27
C TYR A 629 -19.17 25.02 -24.07
N HIS A 630 -18.95 25.69 -25.20
CA HIS A 630 -20.01 26.08 -26.13
C HIS A 630 -20.67 24.85 -26.77
N LEU A 631 -19.89 23.86 -27.23
CA LEU A 631 -20.42 22.61 -27.78
C LEU A 631 -21.20 21.79 -26.74
N MET A 632 -20.87 21.93 -25.46
CA MET A 632 -21.53 21.26 -24.34
C MET A 632 -22.70 22.08 -23.75
N ASP A 633 -23.09 23.19 -24.38
CA ASP A 633 -24.12 24.12 -23.92
C ASP A 633 -23.94 24.57 -22.45
N ASN A 634 -22.68 24.83 -22.06
CA ASN A 634 -22.31 25.14 -20.68
C ASN A 634 -21.37 26.35 -20.60
N ILE A 635 -21.74 27.43 -21.27
CA ILE A 635 -20.98 28.69 -21.30
C ILE A 635 -20.90 29.33 -19.90
N GLN A 636 -21.89 29.12 -19.04
CA GLN A 636 -21.87 29.61 -17.66
C GLN A 636 -20.67 29.06 -16.88
N ALA A 637 -20.36 27.76 -17.01
CA ALA A 637 -19.19 27.16 -16.37
C ALA A 637 -17.87 27.70 -16.95
N PHE A 638 -17.83 27.99 -18.26
CA PHE A 638 -16.70 28.68 -18.87
C PHE A 638 -16.48 30.06 -18.24
N SER A 639 -17.53 30.90 -18.18
CA SER A 639 -17.43 32.25 -17.64
C SER A 639 -17.01 32.26 -16.17
N HIS A 640 -17.58 31.34 -15.35
CA HIS A 640 -17.21 31.21 -13.94
C HIS A 640 -15.74 30.76 -13.74
N MET A 641 -15.17 30.00 -14.68
CA MET A 641 -13.79 29.52 -14.59
C MET A 641 -12.78 30.46 -15.22
N TRP A 642 -13.08 31.06 -16.38
CA TRP A 642 -12.13 31.71 -17.28
C TRP A 642 -12.34 33.23 -17.41
N ALA A 643 -13.56 33.71 -17.27
CA ALA A 643 -13.90 35.14 -17.37
C ALA A 643 -13.94 35.84 -15.99
N VAL A 644 -13.27 35.27 -14.98
CA VAL A 644 -13.24 35.83 -13.62
C VAL A 644 -12.61 37.23 -13.64
N GLY A 645 -13.38 38.22 -13.17
CA GLY A 645 -12.95 39.62 -13.15
C GLY A 645 -12.72 40.25 -14.53
N GLY A 646 -13.16 39.61 -15.62
CA GLY A 646 -12.91 40.08 -16.99
C GLY A 646 -11.42 40.19 -17.36
N CYS A 647 -10.53 39.59 -16.57
CA CYS A 647 -9.09 39.86 -16.65
C CYS A 647 -8.42 39.26 -17.89
N LEU A 648 -8.81 38.04 -18.28
CA LEU A 648 -8.24 37.34 -19.45
C LEU A 648 -9.16 37.36 -20.67
N CYS A 649 -10.46 37.24 -20.43
CA CYS A 649 -11.49 37.22 -21.46
C CYS A 649 -12.85 37.60 -20.88
N SER A 650 -13.78 37.94 -21.76
CA SER A 650 -15.21 38.06 -21.46
C SER A 650 -16.02 37.35 -22.56
N VAL A 651 -17.25 36.96 -22.22
CA VAL A 651 -18.23 36.45 -23.20
C VAL A 651 -19.29 37.54 -23.37
N GLY A 652 -19.50 38.01 -24.59
CA GLY A 652 -20.48 39.05 -24.90
C GLY A 652 -21.92 38.54 -24.80
N GLY A 653 -22.90 39.46 -24.81
CA GLY A 653 -24.32 39.11 -24.82
C GLY A 653 -24.79 38.44 -26.12
N ASP A 654 -23.99 38.57 -27.18
CA ASP A 654 -24.03 37.86 -28.46
C ASP A 654 -23.51 36.41 -28.36
N GLY A 655 -22.98 36.02 -27.21
CA GLY A 655 -22.34 34.73 -26.97
C GLY A 655 -20.88 34.69 -27.39
N GLU A 656 -20.30 35.73 -28.00
CA GLU A 656 -18.94 35.68 -28.56
C GLU A 656 -17.83 35.81 -27.50
N LEU A 657 -16.73 35.07 -27.72
CA LEU A 657 -15.53 35.16 -26.88
C LEU A 657 -14.65 36.36 -27.24
N ARG A 658 -14.47 37.29 -26.30
CA ARG A 658 -13.55 38.44 -26.40
C ARG A 658 -12.33 38.21 -25.52
N LEU A 659 -11.13 38.30 -26.11
CA LEU A 659 -9.85 38.04 -25.42
C LEU A 659 -9.15 39.36 -25.08
N HIS A 660 -8.76 39.56 -23.82
CA HIS A 660 -8.15 40.78 -23.29
C HIS A 660 -6.62 40.69 -23.11
N ILE A 661 -5.99 39.71 -23.80
CA ILE A 661 -4.60 39.26 -23.59
C ILE A 661 -3.60 39.62 -24.68
#